data_AF-A0A5C7SQK0-F1
#
_entry.id   AF-A0A5C7SQK0-F1
#
_cell.length_a   1.000
_cell.length_b   1.000
_cell.length_c   1.000
_cell.angle_alpha   90.00
_cell.angle_beta   90.00
_cell.angle_gamma   90.00
#
_symmetry.space_group_name_H-M   'P 1'
#
loop_
_entity.id
_entity.type
_entity.pdbx_description
1 polymer ?
#
loop_
_entity_poly.entity_id
_entity_poly.type
_entity_poly.pdbx_seq_one_letter_code
_entity_poly.pdbx_strand_id
1 'polypeptide(L)'
;METREAGRLATQVEAVIEQIRTRMPAEQAEGVCAFASRFFAQVAPEDLEDLPVGDLYGAVLSQWHFVARRQDGSKVRAFNPRLDEHGWECPHTVVEIAGEDMPFLVDSITMEVARQGLTLHLIIHPVMNVARDAEGGFVRVAERGEQGEGVGFESIMHLEVDRRTDPGDLVALQQGIEHVLADVRAAVRDWSAMRERLAGITAGLDELPVSIDAEETQEVRAFLDWLAADNFVLLGCRDYALVETGEGNELRIVPGSGLGLLRGDGDEGQSRSFAALPPQLRAQAHLPHLLTVTKSNSRSTVHRPGYLDFVGIKTFGADGRVNGERRVIGLLASTAYSASPRQIPLLRRKVEAVFERAGLLPGGHAAKALQTLLERYPRDELFQIETDELHAHAMGILRLGERLRTRLFVRVDPFERFVSCLIYVPREHYNTDQRERMQAVLIDAFKGNAAEFDVQFSDSALARILITVRTPEGRIPAFDVREIEQRLIRAARRWEDELQQALVEQCGEERGLALMRRYGEGFPAGYREEYSARMAVFDIEQMEALADDAALGLNLYVPLEVRAGRLNLRLYHLGSPVPLSQSLPMLEKMGVKVMDERPSEIERQDGSTVWLHDFGLQFAGAENLNIHDIRPLFQEAFLAAWRGAAENDDFNRLVLLAGLSWREVAVLRAYARHMRQAAFTFSLAYMEQTLAAYPQFARALLQLFRARFDPALAGDREAACATQVAAIEAALDQVANLDEDRILRQFLALMQATLRTNWFQRGADGAPKPYLSFKFLPSKIPNLPQPLPMFEIFVYSPRFEGVHLRGGKVARGGLRWSDRMEDFRTEILGLVKAQIVKNAVIVPVGSKGGFVVKCPPAEGGREALLAEGVACYRNFLRGLLDLTDNLVQGAVVPPADVVRHDEDDPYLVVAADKGTASFSDYANQVSAEYGFWLGDAFASGGSVGYDHKKMGITARGAWEAVKRHFREMGKDIQQEPFTVVGIGDMSGDVFGNGMLLSKQIRLVAAFDHRHIFIDPDPDPARSWEERARMFALPRSSWDDYDRALISQGGGVWPRSAKSITLSPEARAALDIQAAPLGLTPTELIRAILTAPVELVYNGGIGTYIKAASQTDAAVGDRANDAVRVNGGELRCKVFGEGGNLGATQLGRIEFALAGGRINTDAIDNSGGVDCSDHEVNIKILLGGVIAEGELTLKQRNEL
;
A
#
# COMPACT_ATOMS: atom_id res chain seq x y z
N MET A 1 39.38 -31.59 2.72
CA MET A 1 38.66 -30.73 3.67
C MET A 1 38.59 -31.41 5.03
N GLU A 2 38.44 -32.74 5.07
CA GLU A 2 38.51 -33.60 6.28
C GLU A 2 39.76 -33.45 7.18
N THR A 3 40.91 -33.00 6.65
CA THR A 3 42.14 -32.80 7.45
C THR A 3 42.24 -31.45 8.17
N ARG A 4 41.34 -30.48 7.86
CA ARG A 4 41.28 -29.18 8.56
C ARG A 4 40.27 -29.18 9.71
N GLU A 5 39.23 -30.01 9.64
CA GLU A 5 38.19 -30.15 10.67
C GLU A 5 38.70 -30.89 11.91
N ALA A 6 39.46 -31.98 11.74
CA ALA A 6 40.05 -32.70 12.88
C ALA A 6 41.05 -31.87 13.71
N GLY A 7 41.61 -30.79 13.16
CA GLY A 7 42.61 -29.93 13.80
C GLY A 7 42.06 -28.80 14.66
N ARG A 8 40.80 -28.37 14.46
CA ARG A 8 40.13 -27.33 15.28
C ARG A 8 39.52 -27.87 16.57
N LEU A 9 39.08 -29.13 16.54
CA LEU A 9 38.44 -29.82 17.65
C LEU A 9 39.35 -29.97 18.89
N ALA A 10 40.61 -30.35 18.66
CA ALA A 10 41.60 -30.46 19.72
C ALA A 10 41.74 -29.12 20.46
N THR A 11 41.56 -27.99 19.76
CA THR A 11 41.86 -26.66 20.27
C THR A 11 40.89 -26.15 21.34
N GLN A 12 39.58 -26.45 21.26
CA GLN A 12 38.61 -25.96 22.27
C GLN A 12 38.62 -26.80 23.55
N VAL A 13 38.62 -28.13 23.46
CA VAL A 13 38.72 -29.01 24.64
C VAL A 13 40.09 -28.85 25.31
N GLU A 14 41.19 -28.71 24.54
CA GLU A 14 42.50 -28.35 25.10
C GLU A 14 42.47 -26.97 25.77
N ALA A 15 41.76 -25.98 25.21
CA ALA A 15 41.62 -24.68 25.84
C ALA A 15 40.82 -24.75 27.17
N VAL A 16 39.78 -25.59 27.26
CA VAL A 16 39.07 -25.85 28.53
C VAL A 16 39.99 -26.53 29.54
N ILE A 17 40.75 -27.55 29.13
CA ILE A 17 41.74 -28.25 29.98
C ILE A 17 42.81 -27.26 30.49
N GLU A 18 43.29 -26.37 29.63
CA GLU A 18 44.27 -25.35 30.00
C GLU A 18 43.69 -24.31 30.98
N GLN A 19 42.43 -23.91 30.79
CA GLN A 19 41.73 -23.06 31.77
C GLN A 19 41.58 -23.76 33.13
N ILE A 20 41.26 -25.06 33.16
CA ILE A 20 41.20 -25.86 34.40
C ILE A 20 42.55 -25.87 35.12
N ARG A 21 43.64 -26.16 34.40
CA ARG A 21 45.00 -26.16 34.97
C ARG A 21 45.43 -24.79 35.50
N THR A 22 45.02 -23.72 34.85
CA THR A 22 45.40 -22.35 35.22
C THR A 22 44.59 -21.81 36.40
N ARG A 23 43.29 -22.14 36.48
CA ARG A 23 42.35 -21.53 37.44
C ARG A 23 42.07 -22.38 38.67
N MET A 24 42.32 -23.69 38.65
CA MET A 24 42.07 -24.58 39.80
C MET A 24 43.34 -24.88 40.62
N PRO A 25 43.21 -25.20 41.92
CA PRO A 25 44.33 -25.70 42.73
C PRO A 25 44.92 -26.99 42.14
N ALA A 26 46.25 -27.11 42.16
CA ALA A 26 46.97 -28.23 41.56
C ALA A 26 46.51 -29.62 42.04
N GLU A 27 46.08 -29.73 43.30
CA GLU A 27 45.58 -30.98 43.90
C GLU A 27 44.27 -31.50 43.26
N GLN A 28 43.46 -30.61 42.66
CA GLN A 28 42.17 -30.96 42.03
C GLN A 28 42.22 -30.90 40.51
N ALA A 29 43.12 -30.08 39.95
CA ALA A 29 43.20 -29.82 38.52
C ALA A 29 43.38 -31.10 37.67
N GLU A 30 44.21 -32.05 38.11
CA GLU A 30 44.42 -33.31 37.37
C GLU A 30 43.15 -34.18 37.31
N GLY A 31 42.41 -34.29 38.44
CA GLY A 31 41.17 -35.05 38.50
C GLY A 31 40.06 -34.45 37.63
N VAL A 32 39.93 -33.11 37.63
CA VAL A 32 38.97 -32.39 36.80
C VAL A 32 39.36 -32.44 35.32
N CYS A 33 40.65 -32.37 34.98
CA CYS A 33 41.11 -32.56 33.60
C CYS A 33 40.77 -33.97 33.07
N ALA A 34 40.96 -35.00 33.89
CA ALA A 34 40.60 -36.38 33.54
C ALA A 34 39.09 -36.53 33.32
N PHE A 35 38.28 -35.88 34.17
CA PHE A 35 36.84 -35.82 34.01
C PHE A 35 36.42 -35.09 32.74
N ALA A 36 36.92 -33.87 32.51
CA ALA A 36 36.63 -33.05 31.34
C ALA A 36 36.95 -33.76 30.02
N SER A 37 38.11 -34.43 29.98
CA SER A 37 38.54 -35.22 28.81
C SER A 37 37.59 -36.37 28.51
N ARG A 38 37.01 -37.00 29.55
CA ARG A 38 35.99 -38.05 29.40
C ARG A 38 34.62 -37.50 29.10
N PHE A 39 34.32 -36.30 29.61
CA PHE A 39 33.03 -35.65 29.46
C PHE A 39 32.75 -35.31 28.00
N PHE A 40 33.71 -34.70 27.29
CA PHE A 40 33.57 -34.35 25.88
C PHE A 40 33.96 -35.47 24.89
N ALA A 41 34.39 -36.64 25.37
CA ALA A 41 35.01 -37.67 24.52
C ALA A 41 34.11 -38.22 23.38
N GLN A 42 32.79 -38.12 23.51
CA GLN A 42 31.81 -38.64 22.55
C GLN A 42 30.95 -37.53 21.92
N VAL A 43 31.24 -36.26 22.19
CA VAL A 43 30.50 -35.12 21.62
C VAL A 43 31.03 -34.85 20.21
N ALA A 44 30.12 -34.59 19.26
CA ALA A 44 30.52 -34.28 17.90
C ALA A 44 31.29 -32.95 17.87
N PRO A 45 32.37 -32.84 17.07
CA PRO A 45 33.17 -31.63 16.98
C PRO A 45 32.39 -30.36 16.69
N GLU A 46 31.43 -30.48 15.77
CA GLU A 46 30.62 -29.40 15.25
C GLU A 46 29.70 -28.81 16.32
N ASP A 47 29.29 -29.61 17.31
CA ASP A 47 28.40 -29.18 18.41
C ASP A 47 29.14 -28.29 19.43
N LEU A 48 30.48 -28.30 19.44
CA LEU A 48 31.30 -27.50 20.35
C LEU A 48 31.82 -26.22 19.71
N GLU A 49 32.03 -26.19 18.38
CA GLU A 49 32.75 -25.12 17.68
C GLU A 49 32.18 -23.72 17.95
N ASP A 50 30.85 -23.60 18.02
CA ASP A 50 30.13 -22.33 18.20
C ASP A 50 29.94 -21.92 19.67
N LEU A 51 30.36 -22.77 20.63
CA LEU A 51 30.23 -22.50 22.06
C LEU A 51 31.46 -21.79 22.63
N PRO A 52 31.29 -20.70 23.40
CA PRO A 52 32.40 -20.03 24.07
C PRO A 52 33.12 -20.99 25.04
N VAL A 53 34.46 -20.99 25.00
CA VAL A 53 35.30 -21.81 25.90
C VAL A 53 35.00 -21.56 27.38
N GLY A 54 34.60 -20.34 27.75
CA GLY A 54 34.20 -20.00 29.12
C GLY A 54 32.93 -20.71 29.59
N ASP A 55 31.97 -20.92 28.70
CA ASP A 55 30.70 -21.59 29.00
C ASP A 55 30.91 -23.10 29.05
N LEU A 56 31.72 -23.66 28.14
CA LEU A 56 32.16 -25.06 28.19
C LEU A 56 32.92 -25.38 29.48
N TYR A 57 33.81 -24.47 29.91
CA TYR A 57 34.50 -24.55 31.19
C TYR A 57 33.51 -24.51 32.37
N GLY A 58 32.52 -23.62 32.32
CA GLY A 58 31.45 -23.51 33.31
C GLY A 58 30.60 -24.78 33.42
N ALA A 59 30.19 -25.35 32.28
CA ALA A 59 29.40 -26.57 32.19
C ALA A 59 30.13 -27.78 32.79
N VAL A 60 31.42 -27.96 32.47
CA VAL A 60 32.25 -29.04 33.05
C VAL A 60 32.36 -28.92 34.56
N LEU A 61 32.63 -27.72 35.07
CA LEU A 61 32.74 -27.52 36.52
C LEU A 61 31.41 -27.69 37.23
N SER A 62 30.31 -27.23 36.63
CA SER A 62 28.97 -27.42 37.18
C SER A 62 28.65 -28.90 37.31
N GLN A 63 28.89 -29.69 36.26
CA GLN A 63 28.70 -31.13 36.26
C GLN A 63 29.62 -31.82 37.27
N TRP A 64 30.91 -31.44 37.32
CA TRP A 64 31.88 -32.00 38.28
C TRP A 64 31.42 -31.80 39.73
N HIS A 65 30.99 -30.58 40.08
CA HIS A 65 30.46 -30.29 41.41
C HIS A 65 29.14 -31.03 41.67
N PHE A 66 28.30 -31.20 40.65
CA PHE A 66 27.05 -31.95 40.76
C PHE A 66 27.31 -33.44 41.09
N VAL A 67 28.32 -34.07 40.47
CA VAL A 67 28.65 -35.49 40.69
C VAL A 67 29.53 -35.75 41.91
N ALA A 68 30.07 -34.71 42.55
CA ALA A 68 30.99 -34.83 43.68
C ALA A 68 30.42 -35.63 44.86
N ARG A 69 29.10 -35.62 45.07
CA ARG A 69 28.41 -36.47 46.05
C ARG A 69 27.14 -37.07 45.46
N ARG A 70 27.01 -38.39 45.54
CA ARG A 70 25.85 -39.17 45.10
C ARG A 70 25.62 -40.34 46.06
N GLN A 71 24.40 -40.47 46.56
CA GLN A 71 23.92 -41.68 47.28
C GLN A 71 23.27 -42.65 46.28
N ASP A 72 22.74 -43.78 46.75
CA ASP A 72 22.05 -44.73 45.88
C ASP A 72 20.89 -44.09 45.10
N GLY A 73 20.84 -44.36 43.78
CA GLY A 73 19.86 -43.81 42.86
C GLY A 73 20.41 -42.77 41.88
N SER A 74 19.49 -42.07 41.21
CA SER A 74 19.79 -41.08 40.17
C SER A 74 19.55 -39.70 40.76
N LYS A 75 20.47 -38.78 40.51
CA LYS A 75 20.39 -37.37 40.91
C LYS A 75 20.10 -36.56 39.66
N VAL A 76 19.09 -35.69 39.71
CA VAL A 76 18.68 -34.83 38.58
C VAL A 76 18.59 -33.39 39.06
N ARG A 77 19.01 -32.44 38.23
CA ARG A 77 18.86 -30.99 38.48
C ARG A 77 18.57 -30.27 37.17
N ALA A 78 17.50 -29.48 37.13
CA ALA A 78 17.17 -28.61 36.00
C ALA A 78 17.23 -27.13 36.43
N PHE A 79 17.99 -26.30 35.71
CA PHE A 79 18.17 -24.89 36.04
C PHE A 79 18.61 -24.05 34.83
N ASN A 80 18.55 -22.73 34.96
CA ASN A 80 19.12 -21.80 33.98
C ASN A 80 20.44 -21.24 34.53
N PRO A 81 21.60 -21.55 33.93
CA PRO A 81 22.86 -20.94 34.35
C PRO A 81 22.80 -19.42 34.24
N ARG A 82 23.30 -18.73 35.26
CA ARG A 82 23.37 -17.26 35.33
C ARG A 82 24.74 -16.86 35.83
N LEU A 83 25.34 -15.83 35.22
CA LEU A 83 26.70 -15.41 35.53
C LEU A 83 26.86 -14.98 37.01
N ASP A 84 25.86 -14.35 37.60
CA ASP A 84 25.85 -13.82 38.98
C ASP A 84 25.64 -14.90 40.05
N GLU A 85 24.91 -15.97 39.74
CA GLU A 85 24.57 -17.05 40.69
C GLU A 85 25.46 -18.30 40.51
N HIS A 86 25.79 -18.64 39.26
CA HIS A 86 26.46 -19.90 38.89
C HIS A 86 27.89 -19.68 38.37
N GLY A 87 28.28 -18.44 38.05
CA GLY A 87 29.61 -18.11 37.52
C GLY A 87 29.81 -18.41 36.03
N TRP A 88 28.75 -18.85 35.34
CA TRP A 88 28.69 -19.09 33.90
C TRP A 88 27.25 -18.89 33.42
N GLU A 89 27.05 -18.68 32.13
CA GLU A 89 25.73 -18.54 31.53
C GLU A 89 25.58 -19.43 30.30
N CYS A 90 24.34 -19.79 29.99
CA CYS A 90 23.97 -20.53 28.80
C CYS A 90 22.61 -19.99 28.32
N PRO A 91 22.39 -19.85 26.99
CA PRO A 91 21.11 -19.41 26.45
C PRO A 91 19.98 -20.43 26.67
N HIS A 92 20.29 -21.66 27.08
CA HIS A 92 19.36 -22.78 27.26
C HIS A 92 19.09 -23.12 28.73
N THR A 93 18.06 -23.93 28.97
CA THR A 93 17.87 -24.60 30.26
C THR A 93 18.76 -25.83 30.31
N VAL A 94 19.52 -25.98 31.38
CA VAL A 94 20.46 -27.09 31.59
C VAL A 94 19.85 -28.13 32.51
N VAL A 95 19.95 -29.40 32.11
CA VAL A 95 19.61 -30.55 32.93
C VAL A 95 20.85 -31.41 33.15
N GLU A 96 21.21 -31.61 34.41
CA GLU A 96 22.33 -32.46 34.81
C GLU A 96 21.82 -33.72 35.49
N ILE A 97 22.35 -34.87 35.10
CA ILE A 97 21.95 -36.19 35.57
C ILE A 97 23.19 -36.99 35.95
N ALA A 98 23.12 -37.70 37.07
CA ALA A 98 24.14 -38.65 37.49
C ALA A 98 23.49 -39.87 38.15
N GLY A 99 23.80 -41.07 37.65
CA GLY A 99 23.22 -42.31 38.17
C GLY A 99 23.96 -43.56 37.72
N GLU A 100 23.50 -44.71 38.20
CA GLU A 100 23.95 -46.04 37.75
C GLU A 100 23.71 -46.20 36.24
N ASP A 101 24.70 -46.73 35.52
CA ASP A 101 24.55 -47.00 34.08
C ASP A 101 23.57 -48.17 33.83
N MET A 102 22.60 -47.94 32.94
CA MET A 102 21.56 -48.89 32.59
C MET A 102 21.16 -48.74 31.12
N PRO A 103 20.65 -49.80 30.46
CA PRO A 103 20.04 -49.67 29.14
C PRO A 103 18.87 -48.67 29.13
N PHE A 104 18.62 -48.04 27.98
CA PHE A 104 17.48 -47.15 27.69
C PHE A 104 17.49 -45.76 28.34
N LEU A 105 18.52 -45.38 29.12
CA LEU A 105 18.55 -44.08 29.81
C LEU A 105 18.41 -42.90 28.84
N VAL A 106 19.29 -42.82 27.83
CA VAL A 106 19.34 -41.71 26.87
C VAL A 106 18.02 -41.59 26.09
N ASP A 107 17.58 -42.68 25.45
CA ASP A 107 16.35 -42.67 24.65
C ASP A 107 15.13 -42.25 25.47
N SER A 108 15.05 -42.67 26.73
CA SER A 108 13.91 -42.38 27.61
C SER A 108 13.91 -40.92 28.08
N ILE A 109 15.08 -40.33 28.36
CA ILE A 109 15.20 -38.92 28.73
C ILE A 109 14.87 -38.01 27.54
N THR A 110 15.44 -38.30 26.36
CA THR A 110 15.15 -37.54 25.13
C THR A 110 13.65 -37.57 24.81
N MET A 111 13.00 -38.71 25.04
CA MET A 111 11.55 -38.84 24.90
C MET A 111 10.78 -37.95 25.87
N GLU A 112 11.21 -37.84 27.13
CA GLU A 112 10.55 -36.96 28.10
C GLU A 112 10.67 -35.49 27.72
N VAL A 113 11.86 -35.06 27.29
CA VAL A 113 12.11 -33.69 26.79
C VAL A 113 11.17 -33.38 25.62
N ALA A 114 11.11 -34.26 24.62
CA ALA A 114 10.22 -34.09 23.47
C ALA A 114 8.72 -34.10 23.88
N ARG A 115 8.33 -34.91 24.87
CA ARG A 115 6.96 -34.97 25.38
C ARG A 115 6.50 -33.66 26.01
N GLN A 116 7.42 -32.91 26.62
CA GLN A 116 7.15 -31.57 27.16
C GLN A 116 7.24 -30.46 26.10
N GLY A 117 7.37 -30.82 24.81
CA GLY A 117 7.43 -29.88 23.70
C GLY A 117 8.73 -29.07 23.66
N LEU A 118 9.81 -29.63 24.20
CA LEU A 118 11.13 -29.01 24.24
C LEU A 118 12.03 -29.61 23.15
N THR A 119 12.80 -28.75 22.49
CA THR A 119 13.89 -29.12 21.61
C THR A 119 15.14 -29.41 22.43
N LEU A 120 15.86 -30.48 22.07
CA LEU A 120 17.16 -30.82 22.64
C LEU A 120 18.26 -30.21 21.76
N HIS A 121 19.01 -29.26 22.30
CA HIS A 121 20.07 -28.52 21.59
C HIS A 121 21.43 -29.18 21.74
N LEU A 122 21.73 -29.73 22.92
CA LEU A 122 22.98 -30.45 23.20
C LEU A 122 22.72 -31.62 24.16
N ILE A 123 23.38 -32.74 23.92
CA ILE A 123 23.41 -33.88 24.85
C ILE A 123 24.82 -34.42 24.99
N ILE A 124 25.32 -34.45 26.23
CA ILE A 124 26.60 -35.03 26.61
C ILE A 124 26.29 -36.16 27.58
N HIS A 125 26.61 -37.42 27.24
CA HIS A 125 26.19 -38.58 28.05
C HIS A 125 27.29 -39.65 28.28
N PRO A 126 28.51 -39.28 28.70
CA PRO A 126 29.57 -40.24 28.98
C PRO A 126 29.18 -41.28 30.06
N VAL A 127 29.52 -42.54 29.77
CA VAL A 127 29.57 -43.59 30.81
C VAL A 127 30.98 -43.61 31.38
N MET A 128 31.11 -43.28 32.66
CA MET A 128 32.39 -43.20 33.35
C MET A 128 32.51 -44.30 34.41
N ASN A 129 33.66 -44.98 34.48
CA ASN A 129 33.98 -45.85 35.62
C ASN A 129 34.43 -44.96 36.78
N VAL A 130 33.67 -44.88 37.87
CA VAL A 130 33.91 -43.93 38.98
C VAL A 130 34.19 -44.70 40.26
N ALA A 131 35.23 -44.29 40.98
CA ALA A 131 35.51 -44.75 42.34
C ALA A 131 34.93 -43.75 43.36
N ARG A 132 34.11 -44.24 44.29
CA ARG A 132 33.52 -43.46 45.39
C ARG A 132 33.95 -43.99 46.76
N ASP A 133 33.95 -43.10 47.75
CA ASP A 133 34.11 -43.47 49.16
C ASP A 133 32.81 -44.05 49.76
N ALA A 134 32.85 -44.50 51.02
CA ALA A 134 31.71 -45.11 51.71
C ALA A 134 30.55 -44.13 51.95
N GLU A 135 30.83 -42.82 51.93
CA GLU A 135 29.85 -41.75 52.07
C GLU A 135 29.29 -41.25 50.71
N GLY A 136 29.70 -41.85 49.59
CA GLY A 136 29.26 -41.51 48.23
C GLY A 136 30.00 -40.33 47.59
N GLY A 137 31.11 -39.90 48.18
CA GLY A 137 32.03 -38.89 47.68
C GLY A 137 32.81 -39.37 46.47
N PHE A 138 32.94 -38.52 45.44
CA PHE A 138 33.73 -38.80 44.24
C PHE A 138 35.23 -38.78 44.59
N VAL A 139 35.93 -39.89 44.35
CA VAL A 139 37.38 -39.98 44.58
C VAL A 139 38.15 -39.74 43.28
N ARG A 140 37.86 -40.52 42.23
CA ARG A 140 38.50 -40.40 40.91
C ARG A 140 37.72 -41.12 39.81
N VAL A 141 38.01 -40.78 38.56
CA VAL A 141 37.68 -41.63 37.41
C VAL A 141 38.63 -42.84 37.42
N ALA A 142 38.08 -44.04 37.52
CA ALA A 142 38.82 -45.29 37.53
C ALA A 142 39.32 -45.66 36.13
N GLU A 143 40.40 -46.46 36.05
CA GLU A 143 40.91 -46.91 34.76
C GLU A 143 39.93 -47.90 34.11
N ARG A 144 40.05 -48.05 32.78
CA ARG A 144 39.15 -48.89 31.99
C ARG A 144 39.36 -50.36 32.39
N GLY A 145 38.36 -50.98 33.02
CA GLY A 145 38.40 -52.37 33.48
C GLY A 145 38.80 -52.55 34.95
N GLU A 146 39.05 -51.46 35.68
CA GLU A 146 39.26 -51.50 37.13
C GLU A 146 37.95 -51.88 37.85
N GLN A 147 38.01 -52.91 38.70
CA GLN A 147 36.89 -53.43 39.50
C GLN A 147 37.28 -53.48 40.97
N GLY A 148 36.39 -53.07 41.86
CA GLY A 148 36.61 -53.04 43.30
C GLY A 148 35.38 -52.55 44.06
N GLU A 149 35.40 -52.70 45.38
CA GLU A 149 34.34 -52.18 46.26
C GLU A 149 34.32 -50.64 46.16
N GLY A 150 33.17 -50.05 45.82
CA GLY A 150 33.03 -48.61 45.56
C GLY A 150 33.39 -48.15 44.14
N VAL A 151 33.74 -49.05 43.22
CA VAL A 151 34.01 -48.74 41.79
C VAL A 151 32.86 -49.25 40.92
N GLY A 152 32.25 -48.36 40.12
CA GLY A 152 31.15 -48.74 39.22
C GLY A 152 30.97 -47.80 38.04
N PHE A 153 30.26 -48.27 37.02
CA PHE A 153 29.90 -47.46 35.86
C PHE A 153 28.73 -46.52 36.21
N GLU A 154 28.97 -45.23 36.02
CA GLU A 154 27.97 -44.18 36.18
C GLU A 154 27.71 -43.50 34.85
N SER A 155 26.43 -43.28 34.56
CA SER A 155 25.99 -42.46 33.45
C SER A 155 25.88 -41.02 33.92
N ILE A 156 26.73 -40.15 33.37
CA ILE A 156 26.82 -38.74 33.74
C ILE A 156 26.34 -37.95 32.52
N MET A 157 25.17 -37.32 32.62
CA MET A 157 24.56 -36.63 31.48
C MET A 157 24.38 -35.14 31.73
N HIS A 158 24.51 -34.37 30.66
CA HIS A 158 24.24 -32.95 30.59
C HIS A 158 23.44 -32.68 29.33
N LEU A 159 22.28 -32.03 29.49
CA LEU A 159 21.36 -31.72 28.39
C LEU A 159 21.09 -30.22 28.37
N GLU A 160 21.07 -29.63 27.18
CA GLU A 160 20.61 -28.27 26.94
C GLU A 160 19.30 -28.30 26.15
N VAL A 161 18.25 -27.69 26.69
CA VAL A 161 16.90 -27.67 26.11
C VAL A 161 16.35 -26.25 25.96
N ASP A 162 15.24 -26.07 25.23
CA ASP A 162 14.59 -24.76 25.11
C ASP A 162 14.40 -24.09 26.48
N ARG A 163 14.77 -22.81 26.55
CA ARG A 163 14.85 -22.07 27.81
C ARG A 163 13.47 -21.93 28.47
N ARG A 164 13.34 -22.41 29.71
CA ARG A 164 12.15 -22.26 30.56
C ARG A 164 12.38 -21.24 31.65
N THR A 165 11.63 -20.14 31.64
CA THR A 165 11.77 -19.06 32.63
C THR A 165 10.86 -19.21 33.85
N ASP A 166 9.78 -20.00 33.74
CA ASP A 166 8.88 -20.31 34.86
C ASP A 166 9.51 -21.37 35.78
N PRO A 167 9.66 -21.10 37.10
CA PRO A 167 10.12 -22.09 38.06
C PRO A 167 9.26 -23.37 38.10
N GLY A 168 7.95 -23.26 37.83
CA GLY A 168 7.04 -24.40 37.76
C GLY A 168 7.38 -25.37 36.62
N ASP A 169 7.75 -24.83 35.46
CA ASP A 169 8.18 -25.62 34.30
C ASP A 169 9.50 -26.36 34.57
N LEU A 170 10.45 -25.71 35.27
CA LEU A 170 11.73 -26.35 35.65
C LEU A 170 11.52 -27.51 36.64
N VAL A 171 10.63 -27.33 37.62
CA VAL A 171 10.26 -28.39 38.57
C VAL A 171 9.55 -29.54 37.85
N ALA A 172 8.65 -29.24 36.92
CA ALA A 172 7.95 -30.27 36.13
C ALA A 172 8.92 -31.06 35.23
N LEU A 173 9.89 -30.39 34.60
CA LEU A 173 10.94 -31.03 33.81
C LEU A 173 11.80 -31.97 34.66
N GLN A 174 12.27 -31.49 35.82
CA GLN A 174 13.06 -32.30 36.75
C GLN A 174 12.27 -33.52 37.23
N GLN A 175 11.03 -33.34 37.71
CA GLN A 175 10.19 -34.43 38.20
C GLN A 175 9.84 -35.45 37.10
N GLY A 176 9.59 -34.98 35.87
CA GLY A 176 9.34 -35.85 34.72
C GLY A 176 10.52 -36.77 34.42
N ILE A 177 11.74 -36.21 34.41
CA ILE A 177 12.97 -36.99 34.19
C ILE A 177 13.25 -37.95 35.34
N GLU A 178 13.07 -37.52 36.60
CA GLU A 178 13.20 -38.39 37.78
C GLU A 178 12.24 -39.59 37.72
N HIS A 179 10.99 -39.36 37.31
CA HIS A 179 9.99 -40.42 37.14
C HIS A 179 10.40 -41.42 36.05
N VAL A 180 10.83 -40.94 34.89
CA VAL A 180 11.31 -41.79 33.79
C VAL A 180 12.52 -42.63 34.19
N LEU A 181 13.48 -42.05 34.92
CA LEU A 181 14.64 -42.78 35.43
C LEU A 181 14.26 -43.86 36.45
N ALA A 182 13.24 -43.63 37.27
CA ALA A 182 12.71 -44.64 38.19
C ALA A 182 12.05 -45.80 37.43
N ASP A 183 11.30 -45.51 36.37
CA ASP A 183 10.65 -46.49 35.50
C ASP A 183 11.67 -47.36 34.75
N VAL A 184 12.72 -46.75 34.17
CA VAL A 184 13.83 -47.48 33.54
C VAL A 184 14.47 -48.43 34.55
N ARG A 185 14.77 -47.94 35.76
CA ARG A 185 15.38 -48.75 36.82
C ARG A 185 14.50 -49.94 37.22
N ALA A 186 13.19 -49.73 37.37
CA ALA A 186 12.25 -50.79 37.70
C ALA A 186 12.20 -51.86 36.61
N ALA A 187 12.10 -51.47 35.34
CA ALA A 187 12.06 -52.39 34.21
C ALA A 187 13.36 -53.20 34.06
N VAL A 188 14.52 -52.55 34.20
CA VAL A 188 15.84 -53.21 34.06
C VAL A 188 16.12 -54.16 35.22
N ARG A 189 15.86 -53.76 36.47
CA ARG A 189 16.12 -54.61 37.65
C ARG A 189 15.19 -55.84 37.69
N ASP A 190 13.94 -55.70 37.28
CA ASP A 190 12.98 -56.82 37.24
C ASP A 190 13.06 -57.65 35.97
N TRP A 191 13.92 -57.30 35.00
CA TRP A 191 14.00 -57.97 33.71
C TRP A 191 14.11 -59.51 33.82
N SER A 192 15.01 -60.00 34.68
CA SER A 192 15.19 -61.44 34.90
C SER A 192 13.92 -62.08 35.48
N ALA A 193 13.31 -61.44 36.48
CA ALA A 193 12.09 -61.93 37.10
C ALA A 193 10.90 -61.93 36.13
N MET A 194 10.80 -60.93 35.24
CA MET A 194 9.78 -60.88 34.19
C MET A 194 9.99 -61.99 33.14
N ARG A 195 11.24 -62.31 32.77
CA ARG A 195 11.55 -63.45 31.89
C ARG A 195 11.20 -64.78 32.52
N GLU A 196 11.52 -64.98 33.80
CA GLU A 196 11.13 -66.16 34.55
C GLU A 196 9.61 -66.28 34.65
N ARG A 197 8.91 -65.16 34.85
CA ARG A 197 7.44 -65.12 34.84
C ARG A 197 6.89 -65.58 33.50
N LEU A 198 7.38 -65.04 32.39
CA LEU A 198 6.95 -65.41 31.05
C LEU A 198 7.21 -66.91 30.77
N ALA A 199 8.37 -67.43 31.15
CA ALA A 199 8.69 -68.85 31.03
C ALA A 199 7.72 -69.73 31.87
N GLY A 200 7.36 -69.29 33.07
CA GLY A 200 6.36 -69.94 33.91
C GLY A 200 4.94 -69.89 33.33
N ILE A 201 4.60 -68.85 32.57
CA ILE A 201 3.35 -68.78 31.80
C ILE A 201 3.36 -69.83 30.69
N THR A 202 4.44 -69.89 29.92
CA THR A 202 4.58 -70.86 28.82
C THR A 202 4.54 -72.30 29.31
N ALA A 203 5.21 -72.62 30.43
CA ALA A 203 5.18 -73.96 31.02
C ALA A 203 3.77 -74.34 31.52
N GLY A 204 3.02 -73.39 32.08
CA GLY A 204 1.66 -73.62 32.57
C GLY A 204 0.64 -73.91 31.46
N LEU A 205 0.98 -73.69 30.18
CA LEU A 205 0.12 -74.06 29.05
C LEU A 205 -0.06 -75.58 28.92
N ASP A 206 0.89 -76.39 29.43
CA ASP A 206 0.79 -77.86 29.42
C ASP A 206 -0.24 -78.42 30.43
N GLU A 207 -0.62 -77.61 31.41
CA GLU A 207 -1.55 -77.97 32.49
C GLU A 207 -3.00 -77.52 32.19
N LEU A 208 -3.25 -76.99 30.98
CA LEU A 208 -4.56 -76.50 30.57
C LEU A 208 -5.58 -77.65 30.39
N PRO A 209 -6.87 -77.42 30.72
CA PRO A 209 -7.93 -78.39 30.46
C PRO A 209 -8.06 -78.74 28.97
N VAL A 210 -8.41 -80.00 28.65
CA VAL A 210 -8.55 -80.56 27.28
C VAL A 210 -9.58 -79.81 26.41
N SER A 211 -10.41 -78.93 26.98
CA SER A 211 -11.44 -78.17 26.26
C SER A 211 -10.92 -76.99 25.42
N ILE A 212 -9.62 -76.69 25.43
CA ILE A 212 -8.99 -75.63 24.63
C ILE A 212 -8.38 -76.26 23.36
N ASP A 213 -8.49 -75.58 22.22
CA ASP A 213 -7.94 -76.06 20.95
C ASP A 213 -6.41 -76.27 21.04
N ALA A 214 -5.96 -77.45 20.64
CA ALA A 214 -4.55 -77.85 20.67
C ALA A 214 -3.71 -77.04 19.67
N GLU A 215 -4.29 -76.67 18.52
CA GLU A 215 -3.61 -75.85 17.52
C GLU A 215 -3.44 -74.40 17.98
N GLU A 216 -4.44 -73.84 18.68
CA GLU A 216 -4.36 -72.53 19.34
C GLU A 216 -3.29 -72.54 20.44
N THR A 217 -3.28 -73.56 21.30
CA THR A 217 -2.31 -73.69 22.40
C THR A 217 -0.87 -73.77 21.88
N GLN A 218 -0.63 -74.53 20.81
CA GLN A 218 0.70 -74.63 20.20
C GLN A 218 1.16 -73.31 19.56
N GLU A 219 0.24 -72.56 18.94
CA GLU A 219 0.58 -71.26 18.34
C GLU A 219 0.88 -70.20 19.42
N VAL A 220 0.09 -70.17 20.49
CA VAL A 220 0.31 -69.27 21.64
C VAL A 220 1.64 -69.57 22.31
N ARG A 221 1.99 -70.86 22.52
CA ARG A 221 3.32 -71.26 23.00
C ARG A 221 4.43 -70.70 22.12
N ALA A 222 4.34 -70.93 20.81
CA ALA A 222 5.33 -70.43 19.86
C ALA A 222 5.45 -68.90 19.90
N PHE A 223 4.34 -68.18 20.12
CA PHE A 223 4.35 -66.73 20.28
C PHE A 223 5.03 -66.29 21.58
N LEU A 224 4.72 -66.91 22.73
CA LEU A 224 5.36 -66.57 24.01
C LEU A 224 6.87 -66.87 24.00
N ASP A 225 7.28 -68.00 23.40
CA ASP A 225 8.70 -68.34 23.19
C ASP A 225 9.38 -67.30 22.28
N TRP A 226 8.69 -66.85 21.23
CA TRP A 226 9.18 -65.81 20.34
C TRP A 226 9.34 -64.46 21.06
N LEU A 227 8.40 -64.07 21.95
CA LEU A 227 8.54 -62.88 22.79
C LEU A 227 9.77 -63.00 23.73
N ALA A 228 9.98 -64.18 24.32
CA ALA A 228 11.10 -64.44 25.25
C ALA A 228 12.48 -64.47 24.57
N ALA A 229 12.51 -64.68 23.25
CA ALA A 229 13.72 -64.70 22.41
C ALA A 229 14.10 -63.30 21.89
N ASP A 230 14.08 -62.30 22.79
CA ASP A 230 14.48 -60.90 22.55
C ASP A 230 13.71 -60.16 21.43
N ASN A 231 12.55 -60.67 21.00
CA ASN A 231 11.66 -59.96 20.05
C ASN A 231 10.69 -58.99 20.74
N PHE A 232 10.74 -58.92 22.07
CA PHE A 232 9.89 -58.07 22.88
C PHE A 232 10.65 -57.53 24.09
N VAL A 233 10.64 -56.20 24.25
CA VAL A 233 11.14 -55.52 25.44
C VAL A 233 10.05 -55.58 26.50
N LEU A 234 10.09 -56.58 27.38
CA LEU A 234 9.26 -56.67 28.59
C LEU A 234 9.54 -55.47 29.51
N LEU A 235 8.49 -54.71 29.79
CA LEU A 235 8.56 -53.54 30.67
C LEU A 235 7.75 -53.73 31.95
N GLY A 236 6.79 -54.65 31.97
CA GLY A 236 6.06 -54.99 33.19
C GLY A 236 5.23 -56.25 33.04
N CYS A 237 4.97 -56.92 34.16
CA CYS A 237 3.98 -57.99 34.22
C CYS A 237 3.21 -57.96 35.54
N ARG A 238 1.96 -58.44 35.51
CA ARG A 238 1.08 -58.49 36.69
C ARG A 238 -0.04 -59.50 36.50
N ASP A 239 -0.47 -60.13 37.59
CA ASP A 239 -1.58 -61.08 37.59
C ASP A 239 -2.87 -60.44 38.10
N TYR A 240 -3.99 -60.89 37.54
CA TYR A 240 -5.34 -60.50 37.93
C TYR A 240 -6.23 -61.72 38.13
N ALA A 241 -7.05 -61.69 39.18
CA ALA A 241 -8.12 -62.64 39.41
C ALA A 241 -9.44 -62.09 38.85
N LEU A 242 -10.21 -62.92 38.14
CA LEU A 242 -11.54 -62.58 37.67
C LEU A 242 -12.55 -62.86 38.79
N VAL A 243 -13.28 -61.82 39.22
CA VAL A 243 -14.26 -61.87 40.31
C VAL A 243 -15.59 -61.34 39.80
N GLU A 244 -16.68 -62.04 40.09
CA GLU A 244 -18.04 -61.55 39.82
C GLU A 244 -18.50 -60.65 40.97
N THR A 245 -18.90 -59.42 40.66
CA THR A 245 -19.51 -58.47 41.61
C THR A 245 -20.94 -58.12 41.19
N GLY A 246 -21.68 -57.44 42.08
CA GLY A 246 -23.06 -57.00 41.79
C GLY A 246 -23.19 -56.04 40.60
N GLU A 247 -22.09 -55.45 40.13
CA GLU A 247 -22.01 -54.52 38.99
C GLU A 247 -21.40 -55.17 37.71
N GLY A 248 -21.14 -56.48 37.74
CA GLY A 248 -20.61 -57.27 36.62
C GLY A 248 -19.28 -57.96 36.94
N ASN A 249 -18.55 -58.40 35.90
CA ASN A 249 -17.21 -58.98 36.08
C ASN A 249 -16.19 -57.88 36.42
N GLU A 250 -15.24 -58.20 37.30
CA GLU A 250 -14.09 -57.35 37.66
C GLU A 250 -12.78 -58.15 37.61
N LEU A 251 -11.70 -57.53 37.12
CA LEU A 251 -10.34 -58.04 37.28
C LEU A 251 -9.68 -57.35 38.48
N ARG A 252 -9.32 -58.13 39.50
CA ARG A 252 -8.66 -57.64 40.72
C ARG A 252 -7.18 -58.00 40.73
N ILE A 253 -6.33 -57.06 41.15
CA ILE A 253 -4.88 -57.26 41.19
C ILE A 253 -4.54 -58.34 42.22
N VAL A 254 -3.70 -59.32 41.85
CA VAL A 254 -3.14 -60.28 42.81
C VAL A 254 -1.99 -59.59 43.56
N PRO A 255 -2.06 -59.39 44.90
CA PRO A 255 -1.04 -58.66 45.65
C PRO A 255 0.35 -59.27 45.49
N GLY A 256 1.38 -58.42 45.34
CA GLY A 256 2.78 -58.83 45.19
C GLY A 256 3.16 -59.43 43.83
N SER A 257 2.23 -59.51 42.87
CA SER A 257 2.50 -60.07 41.53
C SER A 257 3.07 -59.07 40.50
N GLY A 258 3.12 -57.78 40.84
CA GLY A 258 3.55 -56.72 39.93
C GLY A 258 5.07 -56.62 39.82
N LEU A 259 5.58 -56.62 38.58
CA LEU A 259 7.00 -56.42 38.24
C LEU A 259 7.16 -55.28 37.22
N GLY A 260 8.32 -54.64 37.19
CA GLY A 260 8.66 -53.55 36.28
C GLY A 260 7.76 -52.33 36.45
N LEU A 261 7.24 -51.78 35.35
CA LEU A 261 6.31 -50.63 35.35
C LEU A 261 4.97 -50.93 36.06
N LEU A 262 4.63 -52.20 36.29
CA LEU A 262 3.39 -52.60 36.98
C LEU A 262 3.58 -52.85 38.49
N ARG A 263 4.76 -52.52 39.04
CA ARG A 263 5.14 -52.76 40.44
C ARG A 263 4.36 -51.90 41.45
N GLY A 264 3.96 -50.67 41.09
CA GLY A 264 3.51 -49.65 42.04
C GLY A 264 2.37 -50.03 43.00
N ASP A 265 2.50 -49.56 44.26
CA ASP A 265 1.59 -49.74 45.41
C ASP A 265 0.30 -48.87 45.32
N GLY A 266 -0.40 -48.94 44.18
CA GLY A 266 -1.71 -48.30 44.06
C GLY A 266 -2.76 -49.08 44.88
N ASP A 267 -3.29 -48.45 45.92
CA ASP A 267 -4.30 -48.94 46.87
C ASP A 267 -5.70 -49.22 46.26
N GLU A 268 -5.77 -49.55 44.97
CA GLU A 268 -7.00 -49.86 44.25
C GLU A 268 -7.00 -51.33 43.84
N GLY A 269 -7.78 -52.16 44.55
CA GLY A 269 -7.92 -53.59 44.28
C GLY A 269 -8.52 -53.96 42.90
N GLN A 270 -8.73 -53.01 41.98
CA GLN A 270 -9.41 -53.19 40.69
C GLN A 270 -8.57 -52.70 39.51
N SER A 271 -8.62 -53.44 38.39
CA SER A 271 -8.00 -53.06 37.12
C SER A 271 -8.74 -51.89 36.45
N ARG A 272 -8.17 -50.67 36.51
CA ARG A 272 -8.71 -49.45 35.86
C ARG A 272 -9.00 -49.65 34.36
N SER A 273 -8.09 -50.34 33.65
CA SER A 273 -8.25 -50.62 32.22
C SER A 273 -9.41 -51.58 31.92
N PHE A 274 -9.75 -52.48 32.84
CA PHE A 274 -10.87 -53.41 32.68
C PHE A 274 -12.19 -52.78 33.08
N ALA A 275 -12.18 -51.92 34.11
CA ALA A 275 -13.35 -51.14 34.52
C ALA A 275 -13.82 -50.16 33.43
N ALA A 276 -12.90 -49.63 32.62
CA ALA A 276 -13.20 -48.77 31.47
C ALA A 276 -13.88 -49.51 30.30
N LEU A 277 -13.82 -50.85 30.24
CA LEU A 277 -14.36 -51.60 29.11
C LEU A 277 -15.90 -51.52 29.04
N PRO A 278 -16.48 -51.38 27.82
CA PRO A 278 -17.92 -51.50 27.61
C PRO A 278 -18.47 -52.82 28.14
N PRO A 279 -19.71 -52.86 28.66
CA PRO A 279 -20.31 -54.07 29.24
C PRO A 279 -20.28 -55.29 28.30
N GLN A 280 -20.41 -55.10 26.97
CA GLN A 280 -20.35 -56.19 26.00
C GLN A 280 -18.97 -56.85 25.92
N LEU A 281 -17.89 -56.08 26.11
CA LEU A 281 -16.51 -56.58 26.08
C LEU A 281 -16.09 -57.19 27.43
N ARG A 282 -16.63 -56.68 28.55
CA ARG A 282 -16.48 -57.33 29.87
C ARG A 282 -17.13 -58.71 29.92
N ALA A 283 -18.16 -58.96 29.11
CA ALA A 283 -18.76 -60.29 28.96
C ALA A 283 -17.85 -61.27 28.17
N GLN A 284 -16.97 -60.75 27.30
CA GLN A 284 -16.00 -61.57 26.55
C GLN A 284 -14.83 -62.07 27.42
N ALA A 285 -14.67 -61.57 28.64
CA ALA A 285 -13.68 -62.07 29.59
C ALA A 285 -13.81 -63.58 29.82
N HIS A 286 -15.04 -64.11 29.79
CA HIS A 286 -15.36 -65.54 29.95
C HIS A 286 -15.18 -66.40 28.68
N LEU A 287 -14.95 -65.79 27.50
CA LEU A 287 -14.71 -66.56 26.27
C LEU A 287 -13.37 -67.32 26.34
N PRO A 288 -13.29 -68.57 25.85
CA PRO A 288 -12.11 -69.43 26.00
C PRO A 288 -10.99 -69.13 24.99
N HIS A 289 -10.78 -67.88 24.59
CA HIS A 289 -9.62 -67.48 23.77
C HIS A 289 -8.41 -67.25 24.66
N LEU A 290 -7.31 -67.97 24.39
CA LEU A 290 -6.17 -68.08 25.31
C LEU A 290 -5.32 -66.81 25.37
N LEU A 291 -5.22 -66.08 24.25
CA LEU A 291 -4.32 -64.94 24.08
C LEU A 291 -5.07 -63.72 23.54
N THR A 292 -4.75 -62.53 24.05
CA THR A 292 -5.17 -61.24 23.50
C THR A 292 -3.96 -60.33 23.33
N VAL A 293 -3.73 -59.84 22.11
CA VAL A 293 -2.66 -58.89 21.78
C VAL A 293 -3.27 -57.59 21.29
N THR A 294 -3.01 -56.48 21.97
CA THR A 294 -3.55 -55.16 21.60
C THR A 294 -2.57 -54.05 22.01
N LYS A 295 -2.77 -52.82 21.54
CA LYS A 295 -2.14 -51.64 22.15
C LYS A 295 -2.85 -51.26 23.45
N SER A 296 -2.08 -50.84 24.45
CA SER A 296 -2.54 -50.20 25.69
C SER A 296 -2.87 -48.73 25.45
N ASN A 297 -3.58 -48.09 26.39
CA ASN A 297 -3.80 -46.64 26.41
C ASN A 297 -2.61 -45.88 27.06
N SER A 298 -1.69 -46.60 27.70
CA SER A 298 -0.50 -46.01 28.31
C SER A 298 0.66 -45.95 27.31
N ARG A 299 1.30 -44.78 27.23
CA ARG A 299 2.56 -44.62 26.51
C ARG A 299 3.71 -45.22 27.32
N SER A 300 4.70 -45.77 26.63
CA SER A 300 5.95 -46.15 27.26
C SER A 300 6.67 -44.92 27.78
N THR A 301 7.19 -45.01 29.01
CA THR A 301 8.17 -44.10 29.59
C THR A 301 9.60 -44.60 29.36
N VAL A 302 9.78 -45.81 28.80
CA VAL A 302 11.07 -46.47 28.60
C VAL A 302 11.35 -46.76 27.12
N HIS A 303 12.60 -46.55 26.69
CA HIS A 303 13.20 -46.91 25.40
C HIS A 303 12.69 -46.18 24.15
N ARG A 304 11.38 -46.13 23.87
CA ARG A 304 10.87 -45.44 22.67
C ARG A 304 9.45 -44.88 22.85
N PRO A 305 9.15 -43.72 22.21
CA PRO A 305 7.82 -43.14 22.25
C PRO A 305 6.86 -44.01 21.47
N GLY A 306 5.96 -44.66 22.20
CA GLY A 306 4.92 -45.49 21.62
C GLY A 306 3.96 -45.99 22.68
N TYR A 307 2.79 -46.44 22.24
CA TYR A 307 1.87 -47.12 23.12
C TYR A 307 2.40 -48.51 23.45
N LEU A 308 2.30 -48.88 24.72
CA LEU A 308 2.73 -50.19 25.20
C LEU A 308 1.91 -51.27 24.51
N ASP A 309 2.59 -52.30 24.03
CA ASP A 309 1.98 -53.55 23.60
C ASP A 309 1.49 -54.30 24.82
N PHE A 310 0.24 -54.73 24.76
CA PHE A 310 -0.45 -55.48 25.80
C PHE A 310 -0.62 -56.92 25.32
N VAL A 311 -0.12 -57.86 26.11
CA VAL A 311 -0.31 -59.29 25.93
C VAL A 311 -1.03 -59.84 27.16
N GLY A 312 -2.31 -60.16 26.99
CA GLY A 312 -3.14 -60.80 28.01
C GLY A 312 -3.22 -62.30 27.77
N ILE A 313 -2.81 -63.10 28.76
CA ILE A 313 -2.93 -64.56 28.74
C ILE A 313 -3.96 -64.97 29.80
N LYS A 314 -5.04 -65.63 29.38
CA LYS A 314 -6.10 -66.04 30.31
C LYS A 314 -5.65 -67.23 31.16
N THR A 315 -6.07 -67.27 32.42
CA THR A 315 -5.90 -68.42 33.31
C THR A 315 -7.23 -69.13 33.53
N PHE A 316 -7.17 -70.44 33.74
CA PHE A 316 -8.34 -71.29 33.86
C PHE A 316 -8.36 -72.00 35.22
N GLY A 317 -9.56 -72.15 35.77
CA GLY A 317 -9.82 -72.98 36.96
C GLY A 317 -9.88 -74.47 36.62
N ALA A 318 -9.92 -75.31 37.66
CA ALA A 318 -10.05 -76.77 37.51
C ALA A 318 -11.36 -77.21 36.83
N ASP A 319 -12.36 -76.33 36.74
CA ASP A 319 -13.64 -76.51 36.06
C ASP A 319 -13.62 -76.11 34.57
N GLY A 320 -12.45 -75.69 34.06
CA GLY A 320 -12.27 -75.27 32.67
C GLY A 320 -12.77 -73.87 32.35
N ARG A 321 -13.21 -73.08 33.36
CA ARG A 321 -13.65 -71.70 33.18
C ARG A 321 -12.50 -70.72 33.41
N VAL A 322 -12.56 -69.56 32.75
CA VAL A 322 -11.58 -68.47 32.95
C VAL A 322 -11.72 -67.94 34.38
N ASN A 323 -10.62 -67.94 35.14
CA ASN A 323 -10.59 -67.45 36.52
C ASN A 323 -9.65 -66.25 36.73
N GLY A 324 -8.97 -65.79 35.68
CA GLY A 324 -8.03 -64.68 35.76
C GLY A 324 -7.32 -64.38 34.45
N GLU A 325 -6.38 -63.43 34.52
CA GLU A 325 -5.53 -62.98 33.40
C GLU A 325 -4.12 -62.70 33.93
N ARG A 326 -3.10 -63.18 33.21
CA ARG A 326 -1.71 -62.76 33.36
C ARG A 326 -1.38 -61.74 32.29
N ARG A 327 -0.93 -60.58 32.71
CA ARG A 327 -0.69 -59.44 31.83
C ARG A 327 0.79 -59.20 31.67
N VAL A 328 1.23 -59.07 30.44
CA VAL A 328 2.58 -58.67 30.07
C VAL A 328 2.47 -57.41 29.20
N ILE A 329 3.22 -56.37 29.57
CA ILE A 329 3.31 -55.12 28.83
C ILE A 329 4.75 -54.86 28.39
N GLY A 330 4.90 -54.23 27.23
CA GLY A 330 6.21 -53.95 26.69
C GLY A 330 6.16 -53.30 25.32
N LEU A 331 7.23 -53.47 24.55
CA LEU A 331 7.35 -52.96 23.19
C LEU A 331 7.96 -54.04 22.29
N LEU A 332 7.40 -54.22 21.09
CA LEU A 332 8.06 -55.05 20.07
C LEU A 332 9.48 -54.55 19.78
N ALA A 333 10.46 -55.45 19.75
CA ALA A 333 11.85 -55.10 19.46
C ALA A 333 12.03 -54.76 17.96
N SER A 334 13.14 -54.11 17.61
CA SER A 334 13.45 -53.76 16.20
C SER A 334 13.51 -54.99 15.28
N THR A 335 13.88 -56.15 15.81
CA THR A 335 13.88 -57.45 15.11
C THR A 335 12.49 -57.87 14.63
N ALA A 336 11.43 -57.54 15.38
CA ALA A 336 10.06 -57.81 14.97
C ALA A 336 9.64 -56.99 13.73
N TYR A 337 10.17 -55.77 13.59
CA TYR A 337 9.88 -54.89 12.45
C TYR A 337 10.70 -55.24 11.21
N SER A 338 11.82 -55.93 11.34
CA SER A 338 12.63 -56.38 10.19
C SER A 338 12.36 -57.83 9.77
N ALA A 339 11.81 -58.66 10.67
CA ALA A 339 11.41 -60.03 10.37
C ALA A 339 10.26 -60.11 9.35
N SER A 340 10.22 -61.23 8.62
CA SER A 340 9.10 -61.55 7.73
C SER A 340 7.87 -61.91 8.57
N PRO A 341 6.69 -61.32 8.31
CA PRO A 341 5.44 -61.71 8.98
C PRO A 341 5.10 -63.21 8.86
N ARG A 342 5.63 -63.91 7.85
CA ARG A 342 5.48 -65.36 7.67
C ARG A 342 6.27 -66.21 8.66
N GLN A 343 7.21 -65.62 9.38
CA GLN A 343 8.03 -66.28 10.40
C GLN A 343 7.57 -65.94 11.82
N ILE A 344 6.75 -64.90 11.97
CA ILE A 344 6.24 -64.44 13.26
C ILE A 344 4.99 -65.28 13.61
N PRO A 345 4.97 -65.98 14.75
CA PRO A 345 3.79 -66.70 15.21
C PRO A 345 2.55 -65.80 15.27
N LEU A 346 1.36 -66.36 15.08
CA LEU A 346 0.08 -65.65 14.84
C LEU A 346 0.01 -64.96 13.47
N LEU A 347 0.98 -64.12 13.13
CA LEU A 347 0.99 -63.39 11.85
C LEU A 347 1.16 -64.33 10.66
N ARG A 348 1.97 -65.38 10.80
CA ARG A 348 2.20 -66.36 9.73
C ARG A 348 0.91 -67.01 9.24
N ARG A 349 0.02 -67.40 10.17
CA ARG A 349 -1.29 -67.99 9.87
C ARG A 349 -2.22 -66.95 9.23
N LYS A 350 -2.21 -65.71 9.75
CA LYS A 350 -3.02 -64.61 9.19
C LYS A 350 -2.62 -64.28 7.76
N VAL A 351 -1.32 -64.19 7.48
CA VAL A 351 -0.78 -63.95 6.13
C VAL A 351 -1.13 -65.10 5.19
N GLU A 352 -0.94 -66.35 5.63
CA GLU A 352 -1.30 -67.54 4.85
C GLU A 352 -2.79 -67.58 4.49
N ALA A 353 -3.67 -67.31 5.46
CA ALA A 353 -5.11 -67.22 5.22
C ALA A 353 -5.48 -66.13 4.20
N VAL A 354 -4.81 -64.96 4.22
CA VAL A 354 -5.02 -63.91 3.22
C VAL A 354 -4.57 -64.36 1.83
N PHE A 355 -3.45 -65.08 1.73
CA PHE A 355 -2.96 -65.64 0.46
C PHE A 355 -3.91 -66.69 -0.11
N GLU A 356 -4.39 -67.62 0.71
CA GLU A 356 -5.36 -68.63 0.30
C GLU A 356 -6.65 -67.98 -0.20
N ARG A 357 -7.17 -67.00 0.55
CA ARG A 357 -8.40 -66.28 0.20
C ARG A 357 -8.26 -65.39 -1.03
N ALA A 358 -7.06 -64.89 -1.33
CA ALA A 358 -6.78 -64.12 -2.54
C ALA A 358 -6.87 -64.96 -3.82
N GLY A 359 -6.71 -66.28 -3.74
CA GLY A 359 -6.85 -67.18 -4.88
C GLY A 359 -5.94 -66.83 -6.06
N LEU A 360 -4.84 -66.11 -5.81
CA LEU A 360 -3.90 -65.65 -6.84
C LEU A 360 -3.01 -66.81 -7.29
N LEU A 361 -2.65 -66.82 -8.58
CA LEU A 361 -1.75 -67.84 -9.13
C LEU A 361 -0.39 -67.81 -8.41
N PRO A 362 0.07 -68.92 -7.80
CA PRO A 362 1.36 -68.99 -7.15
C PRO A 362 2.50 -68.57 -8.10
N GLY A 363 3.36 -67.65 -7.64
CA GLY A 363 4.50 -67.14 -8.43
C GLY A 363 4.16 -66.07 -9.48
N GLY A 364 2.88 -65.76 -9.72
CA GLY A 364 2.45 -64.68 -10.61
C GLY A 364 2.79 -63.28 -10.09
N HIS A 365 2.76 -62.27 -10.97
CA HIS A 365 3.07 -60.87 -10.61
C HIS A 365 2.20 -60.35 -9.46
N ALA A 366 0.88 -60.60 -9.49
CA ALA A 366 -0.04 -60.19 -8.43
C ALA A 366 0.24 -60.88 -7.09
N ALA A 367 0.64 -62.17 -7.10
CA ALA A 367 1.00 -62.89 -5.88
C ALA A 367 2.30 -62.36 -5.27
N LYS A 368 3.30 -62.01 -6.11
CA LYS A 368 4.54 -61.35 -5.65
C LYS A 368 4.28 -59.94 -5.10
N ALA A 369 3.42 -59.16 -5.76
CA ALA A 369 3.05 -57.83 -5.29
C ALA A 369 2.26 -57.87 -3.97
N LEU A 370 1.34 -58.84 -3.81
CA LEU A 370 0.65 -59.08 -2.53
C LEU A 370 1.64 -59.49 -1.44
N GLN A 371 2.65 -60.30 -1.77
CA GLN A 371 3.71 -60.68 -0.86
C GLN A 371 4.49 -59.46 -0.36
N THR A 372 5.02 -58.65 -1.28
CA THR A 372 5.76 -57.42 -0.93
C THR A 372 4.90 -56.43 -0.14
N LEU A 373 3.60 -56.37 -0.43
CA LEU A 373 2.66 -55.55 0.32
C LEU A 373 2.52 -56.01 1.76
N LEU A 374 2.25 -57.30 2.00
CA LEU A 374 2.08 -57.84 3.36
C LEU A 374 3.39 -57.79 4.15
N GLU A 375 4.54 -57.94 3.48
CA GLU A 375 5.86 -57.76 4.08
C GLU A 375 6.14 -56.31 4.51
N ARG A 376 5.53 -55.33 3.84
CA ARG A 376 5.66 -53.90 4.15
C ARG A 376 4.53 -53.36 5.02
N TYR A 377 3.41 -54.07 5.17
CA TYR A 377 2.27 -53.62 5.98
C TYR A 377 2.72 -53.33 7.43
N PRO A 378 2.19 -52.28 8.10
CA PRO A 378 2.62 -51.95 9.45
C PRO A 378 2.46 -53.15 10.40
N ARG A 379 3.53 -53.53 11.10
CA ARG A 379 3.55 -54.75 11.95
C ARG A 379 2.51 -54.66 13.06
N ASP A 380 2.45 -53.51 13.71
CA ASP A 380 1.48 -53.23 14.77
C ASP A 380 0.03 -53.38 14.28
N GLU A 381 -0.25 -53.00 13.02
CA GLU A 381 -1.56 -53.19 12.41
C GLU A 381 -1.83 -54.66 12.06
N LEU A 382 -0.84 -55.41 11.55
CA LEU A 382 -1.01 -56.83 11.23
C LEU A 382 -1.44 -57.68 12.44
N PHE A 383 -0.96 -57.35 13.64
CA PHE A 383 -1.39 -58.04 14.86
C PHE A 383 -2.87 -57.78 15.18
N GLN A 384 -3.36 -56.57 14.93
CA GLN A 384 -4.67 -56.09 15.39
C GLN A 384 -5.80 -56.21 14.36
N ILE A 385 -5.49 -56.15 13.06
CA ILE A 385 -6.47 -56.23 11.98
C ILE A 385 -7.00 -57.66 11.83
N GLU A 386 -8.30 -57.81 11.67
CA GLU A 386 -8.90 -59.13 11.43
C GLU A 386 -8.60 -59.65 10.02
N THR A 387 -8.59 -60.97 9.85
CA THR A 387 -8.19 -61.61 8.58
C THR A 387 -9.04 -61.13 7.39
N ASP A 388 -10.34 -60.95 7.58
CA ASP A 388 -11.29 -60.51 6.55
C ASP A 388 -11.04 -59.06 6.11
N GLU A 389 -10.80 -58.17 7.08
CA GLU A 389 -10.52 -56.76 6.85
C GLU A 389 -9.14 -56.57 6.21
N LEU A 390 -8.13 -57.34 6.67
CA LEU A 390 -6.80 -57.36 6.08
C LEU A 390 -6.84 -57.80 4.62
N HIS A 391 -7.61 -58.84 4.30
CA HIS A 391 -7.80 -59.27 2.92
C HIS A 391 -8.43 -58.16 2.07
N ALA A 392 -9.46 -57.47 2.57
CA ALA A 392 -10.08 -56.35 1.86
C ALA A 392 -9.10 -55.18 1.62
N HIS A 393 -8.33 -54.78 2.64
CA HIS A 393 -7.31 -53.74 2.54
C HIS A 393 -6.20 -54.14 1.54
N ALA A 394 -5.65 -55.35 1.69
CA ALA A 394 -4.58 -55.84 0.83
C ALA A 394 -5.01 -55.88 -0.65
N MET A 395 -6.22 -56.35 -0.95
CA MET A 395 -6.75 -56.36 -2.32
C MET A 395 -7.07 -54.96 -2.84
N GLY A 396 -7.54 -54.04 -1.98
CA GLY A 396 -7.77 -52.64 -2.34
C GLY A 396 -6.47 -51.92 -2.70
N ILE A 397 -5.42 -52.13 -1.93
CA ILE A 397 -4.07 -51.59 -2.18
C ILE A 397 -3.45 -52.24 -3.43
N LEU A 398 -3.61 -53.55 -3.63
CA LEU A 398 -3.12 -54.23 -4.85
C LEU A 398 -3.73 -53.64 -6.13
N ARG A 399 -5.00 -53.18 -6.07
CA ARG A 399 -5.70 -52.51 -7.19
C ARG A 399 -5.25 -51.08 -7.43
N LEU A 400 -4.55 -50.42 -6.49
CA LEU A 400 -3.91 -49.13 -6.75
C LEU A 400 -2.79 -49.27 -7.79
N GLY A 401 -1.97 -50.31 -7.69
CA GLY A 401 -0.83 -50.52 -8.59
C GLY A 401 0.06 -49.28 -8.69
N GLU A 402 0.36 -48.84 -9.91
CA GLU A 402 1.11 -47.60 -10.19
C GLU A 402 0.22 -46.35 -10.38
N ARG A 403 -1.08 -46.43 -10.08
CA ARG A 403 -1.99 -45.29 -10.28
C ARG A 403 -1.74 -44.24 -9.20
N LEU A 404 -1.39 -43.03 -9.63
CA LEU A 404 -1.23 -41.84 -8.78
C LEU A 404 -2.58 -41.33 -8.26
N ARG A 405 -3.22 -42.07 -7.35
CA ARG A 405 -4.51 -41.67 -6.75
C ARG A 405 -4.46 -41.78 -5.23
N THR A 406 -5.04 -40.79 -4.58
CA THR A 406 -5.23 -40.83 -3.13
C THR A 406 -6.27 -41.88 -2.76
N ARG A 407 -5.97 -42.71 -1.76
CA ARG A 407 -6.88 -43.74 -1.22
C ARG A 407 -6.79 -43.83 0.29
N LEU A 408 -7.91 -44.12 0.93
CA LEU A 408 -8.04 -44.29 2.37
C LEU A 408 -8.54 -45.70 2.73
N PHE A 409 -7.86 -46.34 3.67
CA PHE A 409 -8.29 -47.58 4.32
C PHE A 409 -8.42 -47.32 5.83
N VAL A 410 -9.56 -47.69 6.42
CA VAL A 410 -9.89 -47.35 7.82
C VAL A 410 -10.15 -48.63 8.58
N ARG A 411 -9.51 -48.79 9.74
CA ARG A 411 -9.81 -49.83 10.73
C ARG A 411 -10.19 -49.18 12.05
N VAL A 412 -11.29 -49.62 12.64
CA VAL A 412 -11.71 -49.20 13.99
C VAL A 412 -11.19 -50.20 15.01
N ASP A 413 -10.57 -49.73 16.08
CA ASP A 413 -10.20 -50.58 17.22
C ASP A 413 -11.48 -51.19 17.84
N PRO A 414 -11.52 -52.50 18.16
CA PRO A 414 -12.71 -53.14 18.74
C PRO A 414 -13.24 -52.50 20.04
N PHE A 415 -12.39 -51.74 20.74
CA PHE A 415 -12.73 -51.02 21.97
C PHE A 415 -13.00 -49.52 21.74
N GLU A 416 -13.04 -49.07 20.48
CA GLU A 416 -13.23 -47.66 20.08
C GLU A 416 -12.23 -46.67 20.69
N ARG A 417 -11.04 -47.13 21.07
CA ARG A 417 -9.99 -46.27 21.67
C ARG A 417 -9.26 -45.45 20.60
N PHE A 418 -9.24 -45.94 19.38
CA PHE A 418 -8.64 -45.25 18.23
C PHE A 418 -9.15 -45.80 16.89
N VAL A 419 -8.92 -45.03 15.85
CA VAL A 419 -9.18 -45.37 14.46
C VAL A 419 -7.87 -45.28 13.68
N SER A 420 -7.50 -46.37 13.01
CA SER A 420 -6.30 -46.46 12.20
C SER A 420 -6.63 -46.17 10.73
N CYS A 421 -5.99 -45.16 10.16
CA CYS A 421 -6.24 -44.65 8.82
C CYS A 421 -4.98 -44.79 7.96
N LEU A 422 -4.97 -45.77 7.07
CA LEU A 422 -3.88 -45.97 6.11
C LEU A 422 -4.19 -45.24 4.81
N ILE A 423 -3.43 -44.18 4.53
CA ILE A 423 -3.59 -43.30 3.37
C ILE A 423 -2.45 -43.55 2.38
N TYR A 424 -2.79 -43.68 1.11
CA TYR A 424 -1.83 -43.62 0.01
C TYR A 424 -2.00 -42.30 -0.73
N VAL A 425 -0.92 -41.56 -0.98
CA VAL A 425 -0.92 -40.28 -1.73
C VAL A 425 0.23 -40.26 -2.74
N PRO A 426 0.13 -39.55 -3.88
CA PRO A 426 1.26 -39.33 -4.77
C PRO A 426 2.45 -38.72 -4.00
N ARG A 427 3.64 -39.31 -4.15
CA ARG A 427 4.84 -38.91 -3.40
C ARG A 427 5.17 -37.43 -3.61
N GLU A 428 4.96 -36.92 -4.82
CA GLU A 428 5.22 -35.53 -5.18
C GLU A 428 4.25 -34.54 -4.50
N HIS A 429 3.07 -34.98 -4.09
CA HIS A 429 2.11 -34.10 -3.43
C HIS A 429 2.39 -33.98 -1.94
N TYR A 430 3.07 -34.95 -1.32
CA TYR A 430 3.31 -34.95 0.12
C TYR A 430 4.18 -33.78 0.59
N ASN A 431 3.64 -32.98 1.52
CA ASN A 431 4.38 -32.06 2.37
C ASN A 431 3.74 -32.02 3.79
N THR A 432 4.42 -31.36 4.73
CA THR A 432 3.98 -31.28 6.14
C THR A 432 2.59 -30.65 6.28
N ASP A 433 2.32 -29.56 5.58
CA ASP A 433 1.02 -28.85 5.63
C ASP A 433 -0.14 -29.73 5.14
N GLN A 434 0.07 -30.47 4.04
CA GLN A 434 -0.92 -31.39 3.53
C GLN A 434 -1.22 -32.50 4.54
N ARG A 435 -0.19 -33.06 5.17
CA ARG A 435 -0.36 -34.05 6.26
C ARG A 435 -1.18 -33.47 7.40
N GLU A 436 -0.92 -32.23 7.82
CA GLU A 436 -1.68 -31.57 8.90
C GLU A 436 -3.15 -31.34 8.53
N ARG A 437 -3.42 -30.89 7.30
CA ARG A 437 -4.80 -30.75 6.79
C ARG A 437 -5.52 -32.10 6.74
N MET A 438 -4.84 -33.15 6.28
CA MET A 438 -5.39 -34.52 6.29
C MET A 438 -5.67 -35.00 7.71
N GLN A 439 -4.75 -34.76 8.65
CA GLN A 439 -4.91 -35.08 10.06
C GLN A 439 -6.12 -34.35 10.67
N ALA A 440 -6.29 -33.06 10.39
CA ALA A 440 -7.44 -32.27 10.84
C ALA A 440 -8.76 -32.82 10.31
N VAL A 441 -8.82 -33.22 9.02
CA VAL A 441 -10.00 -33.87 8.42
C VAL A 441 -10.36 -35.15 9.16
N LEU A 442 -9.39 -35.99 9.50
CA LEU A 442 -9.63 -37.25 10.21
C LEU A 442 -10.02 -37.05 11.68
N ILE A 443 -9.35 -36.11 12.38
CA ILE A 443 -9.70 -35.76 13.77
C ILE A 443 -11.15 -35.28 13.85
N ASP A 444 -11.58 -34.39 12.94
CA ASP A 444 -12.96 -33.93 12.89
C ASP A 444 -13.94 -35.07 12.53
N ALA A 445 -13.61 -35.89 11.54
CA ALA A 445 -14.46 -36.98 11.06
C ALA A 445 -14.75 -38.02 12.16
N PHE A 446 -13.76 -38.38 12.98
CA PHE A 446 -13.92 -39.37 14.04
C PHE A 446 -14.17 -38.76 15.43
N LYS A 447 -14.27 -37.42 15.54
CA LYS A 447 -14.32 -36.70 16.83
C LYS A 447 -13.18 -37.12 17.77
N GLY A 448 -11.98 -37.19 17.20
CA GLY A 448 -10.77 -37.55 17.92
C GLY A 448 -10.22 -36.41 18.77
N ASN A 449 -9.41 -36.76 19.76
CA ASN A 449 -8.75 -35.79 20.65
C ASN A 449 -7.29 -35.52 20.24
N ALA A 450 -6.66 -36.50 19.59
CA ALA A 450 -5.28 -36.43 19.13
C ALA A 450 -5.09 -37.39 17.95
N ALA A 451 -4.04 -37.19 17.16
CA ALA A 451 -3.66 -38.14 16.13
C ALA A 451 -2.14 -38.28 16.06
N GLU A 452 -1.67 -39.51 15.85
CA GLU A 452 -0.28 -39.82 15.56
C GLU A 452 -0.14 -40.21 14.09
N PHE A 453 1.03 -39.98 13.50
CA PHE A 453 1.28 -40.34 12.13
C PHE A 453 2.62 -41.08 11.99
N ASP A 454 2.67 -41.99 11.02
CA ASP A 454 3.87 -42.66 10.54
C ASP A 454 3.88 -42.56 9.01
N VAL A 455 4.98 -42.05 8.43
CA VAL A 455 5.10 -41.84 6.98
C VAL A 455 6.20 -42.73 6.46
N GLN A 456 5.86 -43.61 5.53
CA GLN A 456 6.83 -44.46 4.85
C GLN A 456 6.96 -44.04 3.38
N PHE A 457 8.15 -43.57 3.03
CA PHE A 457 8.59 -43.44 1.65
C PHE A 457 9.17 -44.77 1.17
N SER A 458 8.78 -45.20 -0.02
CA SER A 458 9.35 -46.39 -0.68
C SER A 458 9.73 -46.04 -2.11
N ASP A 459 10.26 -47.00 -2.86
CA ASP A 459 10.52 -46.84 -4.32
C ASP A 459 9.23 -46.68 -5.15
N SER A 460 8.06 -46.79 -4.51
CA SER A 460 6.76 -46.52 -5.15
C SER A 460 6.55 -45.03 -5.42
N ALA A 461 5.79 -44.73 -6.47
CA ALA A 461 5.33 -43.38 -6.77
C ALA A 461 4.28 -42.84 -5.76
N LEU A 462 3.84 -43.69 -4.83
CA LEU A 462 2.94 -43.34 -3.74
C LEU A 462 3.68 -43.33 -2.39
N ALA A 463 3.49 -42.28 -1.60
CA ALA A 463 3.82 -42.25 -0.18
C ALA A 463 2.68 -42.88 0.62
N ARG A 464 3.04 -43.63 1.68
CA ARG A 464 2.08 -44.24 2.60
C ARG A 464 2.12 -43.52 3.93
N ILE A 465 0.97 -43.07 4.40
CA ILE A 465 0.79 -42.36 5.66
C ILE A 465 -0.16 -43.20 6.51
N LEU A 466 0.28 -43.66 7.67
CA LEU A 466 -0.57 -44.27 8.69
C LEU A 466 -0.91 -43.19 9.71
N ILE A 467 -2.18 -42.81 9.84
CA ILE A 467 -2.65 -41.87 10.86
C ILE A 467 -3.52 -42.64 11.86
N THR A 468 -3.13 -42.61 13.12
CA THR A 468 -3.88 -43.21 14.23
C THR A 468 -4.60 -42.11 14.99
N VAL A 469 -5.92 -41.99 14.80
CA VAL A 469 -6.75 -40.98 15.46
C VAL A 469 -7.28 -41.55 16.77
N ARG A 470 -7.02 -40.88 17.89
CA ARG A 470 -7.47 -41.28 19.23
C ARG A 470 -8.87 -40.77 19.49
N THR A 471 -9.77 -41.65 19.91
CA THR A 471 -11.19 -41.35 20.09
C THR A 471 -11.61 -41.60 21.54
N PRO A 472 -12.50 -40.77 22.10
CA PRO A 472 -13.14 -41.08 23.38
C PRO A 472 -14.06 -42.31 23.21
N GLU A 473 -13.98 -43.24 24.17
CA GLU A 473 -14.68 -44.53 24.12
C GLU A 473 -16.20 -44.38 23.94
N GLY A 474 -16.79 -45.15 23.02
CA GLY A 474 -18.25 -45.18 22.78
C GLY A 474 -18.80 -43.95 22.04
N ARG A 475 -17.95 -43.12 21.43
CA ARG A 475 -18.35 -41.84 20.80
C ARG A 475 -17.92 -41.69 19.34
N ILE A 476 -17.49 -42.76 18.68
CA ILE A 476 -17.16 -42.68 17.24
C ILE A 476 -18.47 -42.48 16.46
N PRO A 477 -18.63 -41.38 15.70
CA PRO A 477 -19.84 -41.16 14.90
C PRO A 477 -19.92 -42.15 13.73
N ALA A 478 -21.12 -42.35 13.18
CA ALA A 478 -21.24 -43.07 11.91
C ALA A 478 -20.50 -42.30 10.80
N PHE A 479 -19.66 -42.99 10.04
CA PHE A 479 -18.82 -42.37 8.99
C PHE A 479 -18.88 -43.14 7.67
N ASP A 480 -18.69 -42.41 6.55
CA ASP A 480 -18.49 -42.99 5.22
C ASP A 480 -17.04 -42.77 4.78
N VAL A 481 -16.32 -43.88 4.57
CA VAL A 481 -14.92 -43.86 4.11
C VAL A 481 -14.77 -43.12 2.78
N ARG A 482 -15.75 -43.20 1.86
CA ARG A 482 -15.69 -42.51 0.56
C ARG A 482 -15.83 -41.00 0.70
N GLU A 483 -16.67 -40.53 1.62
CA GLU A 483 -16.81 -39.10 1.89
C GLU A 483 -15.53 -38.52 2.47
N ILE A 484 -14.93 -39.22 3.43
CA ILE A 484 -13.66 -38.83 4.04
C ILE A 484 -12.55 -38.85 2.97
N GLU A 485 -12.48 -39.87 2.11
CA GLU A 485 -11.53 -39.94 1.00
C GLU A 485 -11.64 -38.71 0.08
N GLN A 486 -12.85 -38.24 -0.24
CA GLN A 486 -13.06 -37.02 -1.04
C GLN A 486 -12.64 -35.73 -0.33
N ARG A 487 -12.78 -35.67 1.01
CA ARG A 487 -12.26 -34.54 1.81
C ARG A 487 -10.73 -34.54 1.81
N LEU A 488 -10.10 -35.71 1.92
CA LEU A 488 -8.64 -35.86 1.86
C LEU A 488 -8.08 -35.51 0.47
N ILE A 489 -8.75 -35.92 -0.62
CA ILE A 489 -8.36 -35.54 -1.99
C ILE A 489 -8.35 -34.02 -2.16
N ARG A 490 -9.35 -33.31 -1.63
CA ARG A 490 -9.40 -31.84 -1.67
C ARG A 490 -8.30 -31.21 -0.84
N ALA A 491 -8.00 -31.76 0.34
CA ALA A 491 -6.91 -31.30 1.18
C ALA A 491 -5.50 -31.48 0.55
N ALA A 492 -5.37 -32.36 -0.45
CA ALA A 492 -4.11 -32.71 -1.11
C ALA A 492 -3.78 -31.89 -2.38
N ARG A 493 -4.65 -30.98 -2.83
CA ARG A 493 -4.45 -30.20 -4.07
C ARG A 493 -3.52 -29.00 -3.85
N ARG A 494 -2.71 -28.67 -4.86
CA ARG A 494 -1.87 -27.46 -4.87
C ARG A 494 -2.66 -26.27 -5.44
N TRP A 495 -2.27 -25.05 -5.07
CA TRP A 495 -2.94 -23.83 -5.52
C TRP A 495 -2.83 -23.65 -7.05
N GLU A 496 -1.70 -24.07 -7.64
CA GLU A 496 -1.45 -24.03 -9.08
C GLU A 496 -2.39 -24.96 -9.85
N ASP A 497 -2.73 -26.13 -9.28
CA ASP A 497 -3.70 -27.06 -9.87
C ASP A 497 -5.11 -26.43 -9.87
N GLU A 498 -5.46 -25.71 -8.80
CA GLU A 498 -6.72 -24.98 -8.71
C GLU A 498 -6.78 -23.80 -9.69
N LEU A 499 -5.65 -23.08 -9.87
CA LEU A 499 -5.55 -21.99 -10.84
C LEU A 499 -5.73 -22.51 -12.27
N GLN A 500 -5.05 -23.59 -12.64
CA GLN A 500 -5.19 -24.19 -13.96
C GLN A 500 -6.64 -24.61 -14.22
N GLN A 501 -7.28 -25.27 -13.25
CA GLN A 501 -8.69 -25.67 -13.37
C GLN A 501 -9.60 -24.44 -13.53
N ALA A 502 -9.44 -23.41 -12.69
CA ALA A 502 -10.26 -22.20 -12.75
C ALA A 502 -10.09 -21.43 -14.07
N LEU A 503 -8.86 -21.35 -14.59
CA LEU A 503 -8.57 -20.73 -15.90
C LEU A 503 -9.25 -21.47 -17.05
N VAL A 504 -9.21 -22.80 -17.05
CA VAL A 504 -9.87 -23.62 -18.07
C VAL A 504 -11.39 -23.49 -17.99
N GLU A 505 -11.96 -23.49 -16.78
CA GLU A 505 -13.40 -23.35 -16.56
C GLU A 505 -13.94 -22.00 -17.03
N GLN A 506 -13.24 -20.89 -16.76
CA GLN A 506 -13.72 -19.53 -17.02
C GLN A 506 -13.32 -18.99 -18.40
N CYS A 507 -12.11 -19.30 -18.87
CA CYS A 507 -11.58 -18.76 -20.13
C CYS A 507 -11.61 -19.76 -21.30
N GLY A 508 -11.96 -21.02 -21.05
CA GLY A 508 -11.86 -22.14 -22.02
C GLY A 508 -10.47 -22.78 -22.05
N GLU A 509 -10.37 -23.99 -22.60
CA GLU A 509 -9.16 -24.82 -22.52
C GLU A 509 -7.93 -24.18 -23.17
N GLU A 510 -8.04 -23.70 -24.42
CA GLU A 510 -6.91 -23.12 -25.16
C GLU A 510 -6.36 -21.85 -24.48
N ARG A 511 -7.24 -20.88 -24.20
CA ARG A 511 -6.86 -19.61 -23.56
C ARG A 511 -6.44 -19.83 -22.11
N GLY A 512 -7.14 -20.69 -21.37
CA GLY A 512 -6.81 -21.01 -19.98
C GLY A 512 -5.42 -21.62 -19.82
N LEU A 513 -5.05 -22.58 -20.68
CA LEU A 513 -3.70 -23.15 -20.69
C LEU A 513 -2.62 -22.14 -21.12
N ALA A 514 -2.94 -21.22 -22.03
CA ALA A 514 -2.02 -20.15 -22.41
C ALA A 514 -1.75 -19.18 -21.25
N LEU A 515 -2.80 -18.75 -20.54
CA LEU A 515 -2.67 -17.92 -19.35
C LEU A 515 -1.94 -18.63 -18.21
N MET A 516 -2.18 -19.95 -18.04
CA MET A 516 -1.45 -20.75 -17.05
C MET A 516 0.05 -20.80 -17.36
N ARG A 517 0.45 -20.92 -18.64
CA ARG A 517 1.88 -20.83 -19.01
C ARG A 517 2.48 -19.46 -18.71
N ARG A 518 1.70 -18.39 -18.88
CA ARG A 518 2.18 -17.01 -18.70
C ARG A 518 2.29 -16.59 -17.23
N TYR A 519 1.36 -17.02 -16.37
CA TYR A 519 1.21 -16.54 -14.99
C TYR A 519 1.33 -17.63 -13.91
N GLY A 520 1.33 -18.92 -14.28
CA GLY A 520 1.17 -20.02 -13.32
C GLY A 520 2.22 -20.05 -12.20
N GLU A 521 3.46 -19.66 -12.51
CA GLU A 521 4.55 -19.55 -11.52
C GLU A 521 4.79 -18.12 -11.03
N GLY A 522 4.05 -17.14 -11.56
CA GLY A 522 4.28 -15.72 -11.33
C GLY A 522 3.76 -15.19 -9.99
N PHE A 523 2.83 -15.90 -9.33
CA PHE A 523 2.20 -15.44 -8.09
C PHE A 523 3.06 -15.73 -6.85
N PRO A 524 3.35 -14.72 -6.01
CA PRO A 524 4.17 -14.90 -4.81
C PRO A 524 3.45 -15.73 -3.74
N ALA A 525 4.20 -16.32 -2.82
CA ALA A 525 3.65 -17.18 -1.76
C ALA A 525 2.57 -16.47 -0.92
N GLY A 526 2.83 -15.21 -0.50
CA GLY A 526 1.86 -14.43 0.27
C GLY A 526 0.53 -14.20 -0.46
N TYR A 527 0.54 -14.04 -1.78
CA TYR A 527 -0.69 -13.93 -2.57
C TYR A 527 -1.45 -15.27 -2.58
N ARG A 528 -0.75 -16.39 -2.78
CA ARG A 528 -1.34 -17.74 -2.85
C ARG A 528 -1.96 -18.19 -1.52
N GLU A 529 -1.43 -17.71 -0.40
CA GLU A 529 -1.97 -17.98 0.94
C GLU A 529 -3.27 -17.21 1.22
N GLU A 530 -3.39 -15.99 0.71
CA GLU A 530 -4.50 -15.09 1.06
C GLU A 530 -5.65 -15.11 0.03
N TYR A 531 -5.36 -15.39 -1.25
CA TYR A 531 -6.34 -15.31 -2.32
C TYR A 531 -6.58 -16.65 -3.01
N SER A 532 -7.87 -16.94 -3.28
CA SER A 532 -8.27 -18.13 -4.03
C SER A 532 -7.83 -18.07 -5.50
N ALA A 533 -7.63 -19.24 -6.11
CA ALA A 533 -7.37 -19.39 -7.53
C ALA A 533 -8.40 -18.67 -8.44
N ARG A 534 -9.68 -18.63 -8.03
CA ARG A 534 -10.73 -17.90 -8.79
C ARG A 534 -10.54 -16.39 -8.79
N MET A 535 -10.06 -15.82 -7.69
CA MET A 535 -9.71 -14.39 -7.65
C MET A 535 -8.48 -14.11 -8.52
N ALA A 536 -7.51 -15.03 -8.56
CA ALA A 536 -6.36 -14.92 -9.44
C ALA A 536 -6.74 -14.94 -10.93
N VAL A 537 -7.75 -15.73 -11.33
CA VAL A 537 -8.28 -15.66 -12.71
C VAL A 537 -8.79 -14.26 -13.04
N PHE A 538 -9.59 -13.65 -12.15
CA PHE A 538 -10.06 -12.29 -12.34
C PHE A 538 -8.91 -11.29 -12.42
N ASP A 539 -7.91 -11.42 -11.55
CA ASP A 539 -6.73 -10.55 -11.58
C ASP A 539 -5.95 -10.70 -12.89
N ILE A 540 -5.79 -11.93 -13.40
CA ILE A 540 -5.16 -12.19 -14.70
C ILE A 540 -5.91 -11.45 -15.82
N GLU A 541 -7.25 -11.48 -15.83
CA GLU A 541 -8.04 -10.75 -16.84
C GLU A 541 -7.80 -9.23 -16.75
N GLN A 542 -7.73 -8.67 -15.55
CA GLN A 542 -7.42 -7.24 -15.35
C GLN A 542 -6.00 -6.89 -15.80
N MET A 543 -5.03 -7.76 -15.56
CA MET A 543 -3.64 -7.58 -15.98
C MET A 543 -3.44 -7.69 -17.50
N GLU A 544 -4.20 -8.57 -18.16
CA GLU A 544 -4.19 -8.72 -19.62
C GLU A 544 -4.85 -7.53 -20.34
N ALA A 545 -5.73 -6.80 -19.67
CA ALA A 545 -6.36 -5.59 -20.22
C ALA A 545 -5.44 -4.35 -20.21
N LEU A 546 -4.26 -4.42 -19.59
CA LEU A 546 -3.29 -3.32 -19.55
C LEU A 546 -2.57 -3.20 -20.90
N ALA A 547 -2.69 -2.04 -21.56
CA ALA A 547 -2.20 -1.83 -22.93
C ALA A 547 -0.73 -1.33 -23.00
N ASP A 548 -0.26 -0.59 -21.99
CA ASP A 548 1.09 -0.01 -21.91
C ASP A 548 1.54 0.20 -20.46
N ASP A 549 2.79 0.63 -20.27
CA ASP A 549 3.42 0.86 -18.96
C ASP A 549 2.77 2.00 -18.13
N ALA A 550 1.94 2.85 -18.74
CA ALA A 550 1.21 3.91 -18.06
C ALA A 550 -0.24 3.52 -17.72
N ALA A 551 -0.69 2.36 -18.21
CA ALA A 551 -2.04 1.87 -18.00
C ALA A 551 -2.23 1.40 -16.54
N LEU A 552 -3.28 1.92 -15.91
CA LEU A 552 -3.68 1.58 -14.56
C LEU A 552 -5.00 0.81 -14.60
N GLY A 553 -4.99 -0.42 -14.08
CA GLY A 553 -6.20 -1.21 -13.85
C GLY A 553 -6.71 -0.98 -12.43
N LEU A 554 -8.03 -0.96 -12.23
CA LEU A 554 -8.63 -0.80 -10.90
C LEU A 554 -9.80 -1.76 -10.71
N ASN A 555 -9.97 -2.30 -9.50
CA ASN A 555 -11.15 -3.06 -9.10
C ASN A 555 -11.59 -2.71 -7.66
N LEU A 556 -12.79 -2.16 -7.49
CA LEU A 556 -13.37 -1.86 -6.18
C LEU A 556 -14.39 -2.94 -5.80
N TYR A 557 -14.19 -3.65 -4.70
CA TYR A 557 -15.06 -4.75 -4.29
C TYR A 557 -15.27 -4.80 -2.77
N VAL A 558 -16.18 -5.66 -2.33
CA VAL A 558 -16.44 -5.94 -0.91
C VAL A 558 -15.93 -7.35 -0.62
N PRO A 559 -15.00 -7.53 0.33
CA PRO A 559 -14.55 -8.86 0.72
C PRO A 559 -15.67 -9.67 1.40
N LEU A 560 -15.76 -10.96 1.10
CA LEU A 560 -16.82 -11.86 1.61
C LEU A 560 -16.78 -12.05 3.14
N GLU A 561 -15.59 -12.04 3.74
CA GLU A 561 -15.36 -12.43 5.15
C GLU A 561 -15.38 -11.23 6.12
N VAL A 562 -15.60 -10.01 5.60
CA VAL A 562 -15.42 -8.78 6.36
C VAL A 562 -16.77 -8.17 6.73
N ARG A 563 -16.86 -7.59 7.94
CA ARG A 563 -18.04 -6.85 8.42
C ARG A 563 -18.49 -5.79 7.41
N ALA A 564 -19.80 -5.52 7.42
CA ALA A 564 -20.40 -4.41 6.68
C ALA A 564 -19.62 -3.09 6.95
N GLY A 565 -19.35 -2.31 5.90
CA GLY A 565 -18.64 -1.04 6.02
C GLY A 565 -17.17 -1.01 5.56
N ARG A 566 -16.62 -2.14 5.07
CA ARG A 566 -15.27 -2.22 4.49
C ARG A 566 -15.32 -2.49 2.98
N LEU A 567 -14.42 -1.83 2.25
CA LEU A 567 -14.23 -1.94 0.81
C LEU A 567 -12.78 -2.33 0.55
N ASN A 568 -12.50 -2.99 -0.56
CA ASN A 568 -11.14 -3.18 -1.03
C ASN A 568 -10.99 -2.59 -2.42
N LEU A 569 -9.83 -1.98 -2.68
CA LEU A 569 -9.45 -1.50 -4.00
C LEU A 569 -8.17 -2.19 -4.45
N ARG A 570 -8.27 -2.97 -5.52
CA ARG A 570 -7.11 -3.47 -6.25
C ARG A 570 -6.69 -2.48 -7.31
N LEU A 571 -5.38 -2.27 -7.40
CA LEU A 571 -4.73 -1.46 -8.39
C LEU A 571 -3.67 -2.31 -9.08
N TYR A 572 -3.68 -2.31 -10.42
CA TYR A 572 -2.76 -3.07 -11.26
C TYR A 572 -1.95 -2.09 -12.10
N HIS A 573 -0.63 -2.24 -12.10
CA HIS A 573 0.28 -1.38 -12.83
C HIS A 573 1.42 -2.19 -13.46
N LEU A 574 1.77 -1.89 -14.71
CA LEU A 574 2.80 -2.62 -15.46
C LEU A 574 4.19 -2.02 -15.18
N GLY A 575 5.20 -2.88 -15.00
CA GLY A 575 6.61 -2.50 -14.86
C GLY A 575 7.04 -2.14 -13.44
N SER A 576 6.41 -1.14 -12.82
CA SER A 576 6.86 -0.59 -11.52
C SER A 576 5.73 -0.51 -10.47
N PRO A 577 6.08 -0.55 -9.17
CA PRO A 577 5.10 -0.35 -8.10
C PRO A 577 4.60 1.09 -8.10
N VAL A 578 3.32 1.28 -7.77
CA VAL A 578 2.76 2.62 -7.61
C VAL A 578 3.20 3.21 -6.26
N PRO A 579 3.85 4.38 -6.24
CA PRO A 579 4.23 5.02 -4.98
C PRO A 579 3.02 5.36 -4.13
N LEU A 580 3.06 4.96 -2.85
CA LEU A 580 2.01 5.29 -1.87
C LEU A 580 1.79 6.80 -1.71
N SER A 581 2.85 7.59 -1.83
CA SER A 581 2.78 9.06 -1.79
C SER A 581 1.94 9.65 -2.92
N GLN A 582 1.70 8.89 -4.00
CA GLN A 582 0.86 9.27 -5.13
C GLN A 582 -0.58 8.76 -4.98
N SER A 583 -0.77 7.50 -4.53
CA SER A 583 -2.09 6.87 -4.45
C SER A 583 -2.86 7.22 -3.17
N LEU A 584 -2.22 7.25 -2.00
CA LEU A 584 -2.88 7.49 -0.72
C LEU A 584 -3.61 8.84 -0.66
N PRO A 585 -3.02 9.98 -1.10
CA PRO A 585 -3.72 11.25 -1.08
C PRO A 585 -5.00 11.21 -1.93
N MET A 586 -4.99 10.51 -3.06
CA MET A 586 -6.17 10.37 -3.91
C MET A 586 -7.28 9.58 -3.22
N LEU A 587 -6.95 8.47 -2.56
CA LEU A 587 -7.91 7.67 -1.80
C LEU A 587 -8.52 8.47 -0.64
N GLU A 588 -7.70 9.20 0.11
CA GLU A 588 -8.19 10.04 1.22
C GLU A 588 -9.15 11.13 0.73
N LYS A 589 -8.83 11.80 -0.39
CA LYS A 589 -9.69 12.82 -1.01
C LYS A 589 -10.96 12.24 -1.62
N MET A 590 -10.98 10.97 -2.02
CA MET A 590 -12.20 10.23 -2.38
C MET A 590 -13.07 9.89 -1.16
N GLY A 591 -12.61 10.14 0.06
CA GLY A 591 -13.39 10.02 1.30
C GLY A 591 -13.23 8.70 2.04
N VAL A 592 -12.31 7.84 1.61
CA VAL A 592 -12.01 6.57 2.29
C VAL A 592 -10.80 6.71 3.19
N LYS A 593 -10.76 5.92 4.27
CA LYS A 593 -9.55 5.71 5.07
C LYS A 593 -8.87 4.44 4.62
N VAL A 594 -7.58 4.51 4.33
CA VAL A 594 -6.77 3.33 4.01
C VAL A 594 -6.31 2.69 5.33
N MET A 595 -6.64 1.42 5.52
CA MET A 595 -6.35 0.66 6.74
C MET A 595 -5.06 -0.13 6.61
N ASP A 596 -4.87 -0.75 5.45
CA ASP A 596 -3.73 -1.61 5.14
C ASP A 596 -3.55 -1.67 3.61
N GLU A 597 -2.35 -2.08 3.18
CA GLU A 597 -1.99 -2.33 1.79
C GLU A 597 -1.27 -3.68 1.73
N ARG A 598 -1.60 -4.46 0.70
CA ARG A 598 -0.89 -5.69 0.35
C ARG A 598 -0.34 -5.60 -1.08
N PRO A 599 0.95 -5.29 -1.26
CA PRO A 599 1.57 -5.33 -2.57
C PRO A 599 1.90 -6.78 -2.96
N SER A 600 1.75 -7.11 -4.24
CA SER A 600 2.11 -8.38 -4.84
C SER A 600 2.80 -8.13 -6.18
N GLU A 601 4.05 -8.57 -6.27
CA GLU A 601 4.82 -8.57 -7.50
C GLU A 601 4.51 -9.85 -8.28
N ILE A 602 3.94 -9.71 -9.49
CA ILE A 602 3.54 -10.85 -10.32
C ILE A 602 4.42 -10.85 -11.58
N GLU A 603 5.32 -11.82 -11.66
CA GLU A 603 6.20 -11.99 -12.82
C GLU A 603 5.50 -12.78 -13.93
N ARG A 604 5.57 -12.27 -15.16
CA ARG A 604 5.10 -12.98 -16.36
C ARG A 604 6.24 -13.80 -16.96
N GLN A 605 5.90 -14.85 -17.71
CA GLN A 605 6.88 -15.68 -18.42
C GLN A 605 7.80 -14.90 -19.38
N ASP A 606 7.33 -13.77 -19.93
CA ASP A 606 8.11 -12.90 -20.83
C ASP A 606 9.13 -12.01 -20.09
N GLY A 607 9.21 -12.11 -18.75
CA GLY A 607 10.09 -11.33 -17.90
C GLY A 607 9.55 -9.94 -17.55
N SER A 608 8.34 -9.59 -18.00
CA SER A 608 7.66 -8.37 -17.56
C SER A 608 6.95 -8.59 -16.22
N THR A 609 6.91 -7.55 -15.40
CA THR A 609 6.34 -7.60 -14.05
C THR A 609 5.09 -6.75 -13.97
N VAL A 610 4.06 -7.26 -13.28
CA VAL A 610 2.87 -6.48 -12.92
C VAL A 610 2.80 -6.35 -11.42
N TRP A 611 2.63 -5.12 -10.96
CA TRP A 611 2.42 -4.82 -9.55
C TRP A 611 0.92 -4.75 -9.25
N LEU A 612 0.48 -5.58 -8.32
CA LEU A 612 -0.87 -5.56 -7.76
C LEU A 612 -0.81 -4.98 -6.35
N HIS A 613 -1.58 -3.93 -6.09
CA HIS A 613 -1.74 -3.34 -4.77
C HIS A 613 -3.20 -3.53 -4.32
N ASP A 614 -3.43 -4.29 -3.24
CA ASP A 614 -4.76 -4.46 -2.64
C ASP A 614 -4.89 -3.60 -1.38
N PHE A 615 -5.66 -2.51 -1.48
CA PHE A 615 -5.90 -1.57 -0.39
C PHE A 615 -7.15 -1.95 0.38
N GLY A 616 -7.01 -2.18 1.69
CA GLY A 616 -8.14 -2.27 2.62
C GLY A 616 -8.67 -0.87 2.94
N LEU A 617 -9.91 -0.58 2.56
CA LEU A 617 -10.55 0.73 2.68
C LEU A 617 -11.70 0.71 3.70
N GLN A 618 -11.82 1.78 4.48
CA GLN A 618 -12.93 2.03 5.38
C GLN A 618 -13.68 3.30 4.96
N PHE A 619 -15.00 3.20 4.87
CA PHE A 619 -15.87 4.34 4.56
C PHE A 619 -17.06 4.39 5.54
N ALA A 620 -17.26 5.55 6.18
CA ALA A 620 -18.39 5.76 7.07
C ALA A 620 -19.68 5.85 6.24
N GLY A 621 -20.57 4.86 6.38
CA GLY A 621 -21.80 4.74 5.58
C GLY A 621 -21.73 3.72 4.45
N ALA A 622 -20.66 2.92 4.35
CA ALA A 622 -20.55 1.86 3.33
C ALA A 622 -21.65 0.80 3.40
N GLU A 623 -22.31 0.63 4.54
CA GLU A 623 -23.45 -0.28 4.72
C GLU A 623 -24.66 0.06 3.81
N ASN A 624 -24.78 1.33 3.42
CA ASN A 624 -25.87 1.84 2.58
C ASN A 624 -25.47 2.00 1.10
N LEU A 625 -24.24 1.64 0.72
CA LEU A 625 -23.76 1.79 -0.66
C LEU A 625 -24.17 0.59 -1.51
N ASN A 626 -24.79 0.84 -2.65
CA ASN A 626 -24.87 -0.15 -3.71
C ASN A 626 -23.53 -0.20 -4.45
N ILE A 627 -22.68 -1.18 -4.13
CA ILE A 627 -21.35 -1.31 -4.73
C ILE A 627 -21.38 -1.42 -6.26
N HIS A 628 -22.43 -2.02 -6.82
CA HIS A 628 -22.56 -2.19 -8.26
C HIS A 628 -22.61 -0.84 -8.99
N ASP A 629 -23.32 0.14 -8.42
CA ASP A 629 -23.50 1.45 -9.03
C ASP A 629 -22.29 2.37 -8.77
N ILE A 630 -21.66 2.23 -7.60
CA ILE A 630 -20.55 3.08 -7.15
C ILE A 630 -19.20 2.66 -7.73
N ARG A 631 -18.98 1.35 -7.93
CA ARG A 631 -17.72 0.81 -8.48
C ARG A 631 -17.24 1.55 -9.73
N PRO A 632 -18.04 1.68 -10.81
CA PRO A 632 -17.58 2.37 -12.02
C PRO A 632 -17.30 3.86 -11.76
N LEU A 633 -18.15 4.54 -10.99
CA LEU A 633 -17.97 5.97 -10.67
C LEU A 633 -16.67 6.23 -9.90
N PHE A 634 -16.37 5.39 -8.91
CA PHE A 634 -15.16 5.50 -8.10
C PHE A 634 -13.90 5.24 -8.95
N GLN A 635 -13.91 4.20 -9.77
CA GLN A 635 -12.79 3.85 -10.64
C GLN A 635 -12.51 4.95 -11.67
N GLU A 636 -13.55 5.44 -12.35
CA GLU A 636 -13.42 6.53 -13.31
C GLU A 636 -12.91 7.82 -12.66
N ALA A 637 -13.41 8.15 -11.47
CA ALA A 637 -12.95 9.33 -10.72
C ALA A 637 -11.49 9.22 -10.30
N PHE A 638 -11.06 8.05 -9.80
CA PHE A 638 -9.67 7.80 -9.45
C PHE A 638 -8.76 7.90 -10.68
N LEU A 639 -9.12 7.27 -11.80
CA LEU A 639 -8.36 7.37 -13.05
C LEU A 639 -8.31 8.80 -13.60
N ALA A 640 -9.40 9.55 -13.49
CA ALA A 640 -9.43 10.96 -13.91
C ALA A 640 -8.49 11.82 -13.05
N ALA A 641 -8.46 11.61 -11.73
CA ALA A 641 -7.52 12.28 -10.83
C ALA A 641 -6.07 11.86 -11.12
N TRP A 642 -5.83 10.56 -11.34
CA TRP A 642 -4.53 10.00 -11.66
C TRP A 642 -3.92 10.60 -12.93
N ARG A 643 -4.74 10.77 -13.98
CA ARG A 643 -4.33 11.37 -15.27
C ARG A 643 -4.34 12.90 -15.26
N GLY A 644 -4.71 13.54 -14.15
CA GLY A 644 -4.85 15.00 -14.05
C GLY A 644 -6.03 15.59 -14.82
N ALA A 645 -6.99 14.76 -15.25
CA ALA A 645 -8.25 15.19 -15.87
C ALA A 645 -9.29 15.68 -14.85
N ALA A 646 -9.09 15.36 -13.56
CA ALA A 646 -9.84 15.90 -12.42
C ALA A 646 -8.86 16.36 -11.33
N GLU A 647 -9.28 17.32 -10.49
CA GLU A 647 -8.50 17.75 -9.33
C GLU A 647 -8.58 16.74 -8.18
N ASN A 648 -7.50 16.65 -7.40
CA ASN A 648 -7.41 15.81 -6.21
C ASN A 648 -7.74 16.62 -4.93
N ASP A 649 -9.03 16.91 -4.72
CA ASP A 649 -9.55 17.68 -3.59
C ASP A 649 -10.75 16.99 -2.91
N ASP A 650 -11.25 17.53 -1.80
CA ASP A 650 -12.30 16.86 -1.01
C ASP A 650 -13.69 16.90 -1.67
N PHE A 651 -13.88 17.57 -2.81
CA PHE A 651 -15.10 17.39 -3.62
C PHE A 651 -15.25 15.95 -4.11
N ASN A 652 -14.15 15.23 -4.29
CA ASN A 652 -14.15 13.85 -4.77
C ASN A 652 -14.91 12.88 -3.82
N ARG A 653 -15.10 13.25 -2.54
CA ARG A 653 -15.93 12.51 -1.58
C ARG A 653 -17.39 12.36 -2.04
N LEU A 654 -17.88 13.31 -2.84
CA LEU A 654 -19.24 13.29 -3.37
C LEU A 654 -19.49 12.11 -4.34
N VAL A 655 -18.43 11.49 -4.87
CA VAL A 655 -18.57 10.25 -5.65
C VAL A 655 -19.19 9.16 -4.80
N LEU A 656 -18.66 8.95 -3.59
CA LEU A 656 -19.21 7.97 -2.65
C LEU A 656 -20.45 8.48 -1.91
N LEU A 657 -20.43 9.72 -1.42
CA LEU A 657 -21.50 10.26 -0.57
C LEU A 657 -22.79 10.56 -1.35
N ALA A 658 -22.67 11.09 -2.57
CA ALA A 658 -23.81 11.53 -3.37
C ALA A 658 -24.04 10.66 -4.63
N GLY A 659 -23.16 9.71 -4.94
CA GLY A 659 -23.27 8.85 -6.12
C GLY A 659 -23.09 9.63 -7.42
N LEU A 660 -22.23 10.65 -7.42
CA LEU A 660 -21.98 11.51 -8.57
C LEU A 660 -20.76 11.04 -9.37
N SER A 661 -20.80 11.20 -10.69
CA SER A 661 -19.61 11.03 -11.53
C SER A 661 -18.61 12.17 -11.31
N TRP A 662 -17.33 11.93 -11.61
CA TRP A 662 -16.29 12.96 -11.47
C TRP A 662 -16.59 14.21 -12.30
N ARG A 663 -17.29 14.07 -13.44
CA ARG A 663 -17.71 15.19 -14.29
C ARG A 663 -18.82 16.04 -13.65
N GLU A 664 -19.69 15.43 -12.87
CA GLU A 664 -20.73 16.15 -12.12
C GLU A 664 -20.13 16.85 -10.91
N VAL A 665 -19.20 16.19 -10.22
CA VAL A 665 -18.40 16.80 -9.16
C VAL A 665 -17.64 18.02 -9.69
N ALA A 666 -17.09 17.95 -10.91
CA ALA A 666 -16.41 19.07 -11.55
C ALA A 666 -17.32 20.30 -11.78
N VAL A 667 -18.64 20.12 -11.95
CA VAL A 667 -19.59 21.24 -12.05
C VAL A 667 -19.70 21.98 -10.72
N LEU A 668 -19.89 21.26 -9.61
CA LEU A 668 -19.94 21.87 -8.28
C LEU A 668 -18.61 22.53 -7.92
N ARG A 669 -17.49 21.87 -8.23
CA ARG A 669 -16.15 22.42 -8.05
C ARG A 669 -15.98 23.71 -8.83
N ALA A 670 -16.42 23.77 -10.10
CA ALA A 670 -16.34 24.98 -10.91
C ALA A 670 -17.16 26.15 -10.31
N TYR A 671 -18.37 25.89 -9.83
CA TYR A 671 -19.17 26.91 -9.12
C TYR A 671 -18.47 27.39 -7.84
N ALA A 672 -17.89 26.49 -7.05
CA ALA A 672 -17.15 26.86 -5.83
C ALA A 672 -15.89 27.69 -6.14
N ARG A 673 -15.16 27.34 -7.20
CA ARG A 673 -14.01 28.10 -7.72
C ARG A 673 -14.42 29.49 -8.17
N HIS A 674 -15.57 29.61 -8.85
CA HIS A 674 -16.15 30.91 -9.20
C HIS A 674 -16.49 31.74 -7.95
N MET A 675 -17.14 31.15 -6.93
CA MET A 675 -17.44 31.84 -5.68
C MET A 675 -16.20 32.40 -4.99
N ARG A 676 -15.10 31.63 -4.96
CA ARG A 676 -13.80 32.10 -4.44
C ARG A 676 -13.31 33.32 -5.21
N GLN A 677 -13.33 33.27 -6.54
CA GLN A 677 -12.95 34.41 -7.40
C GLN A 677 -13.91 35.61 -7.28
N ALA A 678 -15.17 35.37 -6.87
CA ALA A 678 -16.17 36.39 -6.58
C ALA A 678 -16.03 37.01 -5.17
N ALA A 679 -14.96 36.70 -4.43
CA ALA A 679 -14.72 37.14 -3.06
C ALA A 679 -15.81 36.72 -2.07
N PHE A 680 -16.39 35.52 -2.27
CA PHE A 680 -17.30 34.93 -1.32
C PHE A 680 -16.60 34.67 0.03
N THR A 681 -17.31 34.85 1.13
CA THR A 681 -16.71 34.91 2.48
C THR A 681 -16.11 33.59 2.95
N PHE A 682 -16.63 32.46 2.49
CA PHE A 682 -16.25 31.13 2.96
C PHE A 682 -15.13 30.50 2.12
N SER A 683 -14.27 29.71 2.78
CA SER A 683 -13.16 29.02 2.12
C SER A 683 -13.64 27.85 1.26
N LEU A 684 -12.82 27.46 0.28
CA LEU A 684 -13.11 26.30 -0.58
C LEU A 684 -13.29 25.02 0.24
N ALA A 685 -12.40 24.79 1.21
CA ALA A 685 -12.48 23.63 2.12
C ALA A 685 -13.78 23.59 2.94
N TYR A 686 -14.31 24.76 3.34
CA TYR A 686 -15.58 24.78 4.06
C TYR A 686 -16.77 24.48 3.14
N MET A 687 -16.74 24.98 1.90
CA MET A 687 -17.76 24.62 0.88
C MET A 687 -17.75 23.12 0.55
N GLU A 688 -16.56 22.50 0.45
CA GLU A 688 -16.39 21.06 0.28
C GLU A 688 -17.02 20.27 1.44
N GLN A 689 -16.73 20.68 2.68
CA GLN A 689 -17.29 20.07 3.89
C GLN A 689 -18.82 20.22 3.94
N THR A 690 -19.37 21.38 3.60
CA THR A 690 -20.82 21.59 3.55
C THR A 690 -21.48 20.64 2.55
N LEU A 691 -20.99 20.55 1.31
CA LEU A 691 -21.58 19.64 0.33
C LEU A 691 -21.45 18.16 0.74
N ALA A 692 -20.34 17.79 1.40
CA ALA A 692 -20.16 16.45 1.94
C ALA A 692 -21.09 16.14 3.12
N ALA A 693 -21.43 17.13 3.95
CA ALA A 693 -22.40 16.99 5.04
C ALA A 693 -23.86 16.88 4.52
N TYR A 694 -24.12 17.42 3.34
CA TYR A 694 -25.45 17.49 2.71
C TYR A 694 -25.45 16.87 1.30
N PRO A 695 -25.10 15.58 1.12
CA PRO A 695 -24.95 14.95 -0.20
C PRO A 695 -26.25 14.92 -1.02
N GLN A 696 -27.41 14.91 -0.36
CA GLN A 696 -28.71 15.03 -1.01
C GLN A 696 -28.86 16.37 -1.76
N PHE A 697 -28.27 17.45 -1.26
CA PHE A 697 -28.28 18.74 -1.93
C PHE A 697 -27.34 18.76 -3.13
N ALA A 698 -26.16 18.15 -3.03
CA ALA A 698 -25.27 17.99 -4.17
C ALA A 698 -26.00 17.26 -5.33
N ARG A 699 -26.73 16.19 -5.02
CA ARG A 699 -27.55 15.47 -6.00
C ARG A 699 -28.69 16.33 -6.56
N ALA A 700 -29.43 17.04 -5.72
CA ALA A 700 -30.55 17.88 -6.14
C ALA A 700 -30.08 19.05 -7.03
N LEU A 701 -28.94 19.68 -6.70
CA LEU A 701 -28.31 20.72 -7.53
C LEU A 701 -27.96 20.15 -8.91
N LEU A 702 -27.37 18.96 -9.00
CA LEU A 702 -27.07 18.37 -10.31
C LEU A 702 -28.33 17.96 -11.10
N GLN A 703 -29.39 17.55 -10.42
CA GLN A 703 -30.68 17.31 -11.06
C GLN A 703 -31.26 18.60 -11.64
N LEU A 704 -31.18 19.71 -10.91
CA LEU A 704 -31.52 21.04 -11.44
C LEU A 704 -30.63 21.43 -12.62
N PHE A 705 -29.32 21.19 -12.53
CA PHE A 705 -28.38 21.48 -13.62
C PHE A 705 -28.76 20.74 -14.91
N ARG A 706 -29.00 19.43 -14.82
CA ARG A 706 -29.45 18.62 -15.97
C ARG A 706 -30.81 19.08 -16.49
N ALA A 707 -31.78 19.35 -15.60
CA ALA A 707 -33.07 19.88 -16.00
C ALA A 707 -32.92 21.20 -16.79
N ARG A 708 -32.00 22.08 -16.39
CA ARG A 708 -31.76 23.37 -17.07
C ARG A 708 -31.03 23.24 -18.39
N PHE A 709 -30.06 22.34 -18.51
CA PHE A 709 -29.07 22.39 -19.59
C PHE A 709 -28.97 21.16 -20.48
N ASP A 710 -29.62 20.04 -20.13
CA ASP A 710 -29.58 18.83 -20.96
C ASP A 710 -30.36 19.03 -22.27
N PRO A 711 -29.71 19.07 -23.45
CA PRO A 711 -30.39 19.25 -24.73
C PRO A 711 -31.37 18.12 -25.07
N ALA A 712 -31.16 16.92 -24.52
CA ALA A 712 -31.98 15.75 -24.77
C ALA A 712 -33.22 15.65 -23.87
N LEU A 713 -33.38 16.55 -22.90
CA LEU A 713 -34.54 16.55 -22.00
C LEU A 713 -35.84 16.77 -22.80
N ALA A 714 -36.73 15.78 -22.76
CA ALA A 714 -38.08 15.86 -23.33
C ALA A 714 -39.08 16.47 -22.33
N GLY A 715 -40.07 17.22 -22.83
CA GLY A 715 -41.15 17.81 -22.02
C GLY A 715 -40.95 19.28 -21.66
N ASP A 716 -41.69 19.75 -20.66
CA ASP A 716 -41.65 21.14 -20.18
C ASP A 716 -40.46 21.37 -19.23
N ARG A 717 -39.42 22.00 -19.77
CA ARG A 717 -38.19 22.33 -19.05
C ARG A 717 -38.41 23.30 -17.90
N GLU A 718 -39.27 24.31 -18.09
CA GLU A 718 -39.52 25.33 -17.06
C GLU A 718 -40.22 24.70 -15.86
N ALA A 719 -41.23 23.85 -16.10
CA ALA A 719 -41.92 23.11 -15.05
C ALA A 719 -40.98 22.15 -14.29
N ALA A 720 -40.11 21.43 -15.02
CA ALA A 720 -39.12 20.55 -14.40
C ALA A 720 -38.13 21.33 -13.52
N CYS A 721 -37.63 22.48 -13.99
CA CYS A 721 -36.74 23.35 -13.23
C CYS A 721 -37.43 23.91 -11.99
N ALA A 722 -38.67 24.42 -12.11
CA ALA A 722 -39.43 24.97 -11.01
C ALA A 722 -39.66 23.92 -9.90
N THR A 723 -39.97 22.68 -10.29
CA THR A 723 -40.13 21.57 -9.36
C THR A 723 -38.85 21.28 -8.58
N GLN A 724 -37.70 21.24 -9.27
CA GLN A 724 -36.41 21.01 -8.61
C GLN A 724 -35.99 22.16 -7.70
N VAL A 725 -36.22 23.42 -8.11
CA VAL A 725 -35.94 24.60 -7.27
C VAL A 725 -36.78 24.56 -6.00
N ALA A 726 -38.10 24.33 -6.10
CA ALA A 726 -38.98 24.26 -4.94
C ALA A 726 -38.58 23.14 -3.97
N ALA A 727 -38.15 21.98 -4.49
CA ALA A 727 -37.65 20.89 -3.67
C ALA A 727 -36.34 21.24 -2.93
N ILE A 728 -35.41 21.94 -3.61
CA ILE A 728 -34.16 22.41 -3.00
C ILE A 728 -34.46 23.47 -1.92
N GLU A 729 -35.33 24.43 -2.20
CA GLU A 729 -35.72 25.47 -1.23
C GLU A 729 -36.38 24.88 0.03
N ALA A 730 -37.30 23.93 -0.14
CA ALA A 730 -37.92 23.24 0.98
C ALA A 730 -36.91 22.41 1.81
N ALA A 731 -35.88 21.86 1.17
CA ALA A 731 -34.80 21.18 1.87
C ALA A 731 -33.90 22.17 2.62
N LEU A 732 -33.58 23.33 2.02
CA LEU A 732 -32.75 24.38 2.63
C LEU A 732 -33.32 24.86 3.96
N ASP A 733 -34.65 24.94 4.07
CA ASP A 733 -35.33 25.35 5.31
C ASP A 733 -35.11 24.38 6.49
N GLN A 734 -34.56 23.18 6.24
CA GLN A 734 -34.20 22.19 7.27
C GLN A 734 -32.72 22.25 7.68
N VAL A 735 -31.91 23.11 7.06
CA VAL A 735 -30.47 23.25 7.37
C VAL A 735 -30.30 24.06 8.65
N ALA A 736 -29.75 23.44 9.70
CA ALA A 736 -29.67 24.06 11.03
C ALA A 736 -28.58 25.15 11.14
N ASN A 737 -27.48 25.03 10.39
CA ASN A 737 -26.37 25.98 10.42
C ASN A 737 -26.56 27.06 9.34
N LEU A 738 -26.59 28.33 9.76
CA LEU A 738 -26.80 29.47 8.88
C LEU A 738 -25.69 29.65 7.84
N ASP A 739 -24.44 29.33 8.18
CA ASP A 739 -23.33 29.47 7.24
C ASP A 739 -23.39 28.39 6.14
N GLU A 740 -23.76 27.16 6.51
CA GLU A 740 -24.00 26.06 5.58
C GLU A 740 -25.20 26.36 4.65
N ASP A 741 -26.30 26.90 5.20
CA ASP A 741 -27.45 27.36 4.42
C ASP A 741 -27.05 28.44 3.41
N ARG A 742 -26.25 29.44 3.83
CA ARG A 742 -25.75 30.49 2.93
C ARG A 742 -24.90 29.94 1.80
N ILE A 743 -24.05 28.95 2.07
CA ILE A 743 -23.24 28.27 1.04
C ILE A 743 -24.15 27.58 0.02
N LEU A 744 -25.09 26.74 0.49
CA LEU A 744 -25.98 25.98 -0.38
C LEU A 744 -26.91 26.90 -1.21
N ARG A 745 -27.43 27.99 -0.61
CA ARG A 745 -28.19 29.03 -1.31
C ARG A 745 -27.36 29.73 -2.40
N GLN A 746 -26.07 29.97 -2.14
CA GLN A 746 -25.20 30.58 -3.15
C GLN A 746 -24.98 29.64 -4.34
N PHE A 747 -24.86 28.32 -4.13
CA PHE A 747 -24.78 27.34 -5.22
C PHE A 747 -26.06 27.36 -6.07
N LEU A 748 -27.23 27.34 -5.43
CA LEU A 748 -28.51 27.42 -6.11
C LEU A 748 -28.61 28.72 -6.95
N ALA A 749 -28.26 29.86 -6.35
CA ALA A 749 -28.29 31.16 -7.01
C ALA A 749 -27.37 31.23 -8.24
N LEU A 750 -26.13 30.72 -8.14
CA LEU A 750 -25.21 30.66 -9.29
C LEU A 750 -25.74 29.77 -10.41
N MET A 751 -26.32 28.62 -10.07
CA MET A 751 -26.85 27.68 -11.06
C MET A 751 -28.09 28.25 -11.78
N GLN A 752 -28.94 28.99 -11.06
CA GLN A 752 -30.06 29.74 -11.65
C GLN A 752 -29.59 30.94 -12.49
N ALA A 753 -28.50 31.61 -12.09
CA ALA A 753 -27.89 32.70 -12.84
C ALA A 753 -27.08 32.25 -14.07
N THR A 754 -26.87 30.93 -14.23
CA THR A 754 -26.21 30.35 -15.41
C THR A 754 -27.18 30.38 -16.61
N LEU A 755 -26.70 30.92 -17.73
CA LEU A 755 -27.44 31.09 -18.97
C LEU A 755 -27.11 30.03 -20.03
N ARG A 756 -25.83 29.63 -20.11
CA ARG A 756 -25.32 28.64 -21.08
C ARG A 756 -24.16 27.86 -20.45
N THR A 757 -23.98 26.61 -20.87
CA THR A 757 -22.84 25.77 -20.49
C THR A 757 -22.48 24.79 -21.60
N ASN A 758 -21.19 24.42 -21.72
CA ASN A 758 -20.69 23.50 -22.73
C ASN A 758 -20.59 22.05 -22.23
N TRP A 759 -21.10 21.74 -21.03
CA TRP A 759 -20.93 20.44 -20.37
C TRP A 759 -21.39 19.23 -21.22
N PHE A 760 -22.42 19.42 -22.06
CA PHE A 760 -22.98 18.39 -22.93
C PHE A 760 -22.23 18.24 -24.26
N GLN A 761 -21.39 19.21 -24.64
CA GLN A 761 -20.60 19.12 -25.86
C GLN A 761 -19.47 18.08 -25.72
N ARG A 762 -19.14 17.45 -26.84
CA ARG A 762 -18.04 16.48 -26.97
C ARG A 762 -16.94 17.03 -27.87
N GLY A 763 -15.72 16.54 -27.67
CA GLY A 763 -14.59 16.77 -28.57
C GLY A 763 -14.72 15.98 -29.87
N ALA A 764 -13.77 16.18 -30.78
CA ALA A 764 -13.74 15.51 -32.08
C ALA A 764 -13.57 13.97 -31.97
N ASP A 765 -13.00 13.50 -30.87
CA ASP A 765 -12.83 12.08 -30.50
C ASP A 765 -14.07 11.48 -29.82
N GLY A 766 -15.15 12.25 -29.65
CA GLY A 766 -16.34 11.86 -28.91
C GLY A 766 -16.17 11.88 -27.39
N ALA A 767 -14.99 12.21 -26.88
CA ALA A 767 -14.75 12.33 -25.44
C ALA A 767 -15.26 13.68 -24.91
N PRO A 768 -15.50 13.79 -23.59
CA PRO A 768 -15.75 15.07 -22.95
C PRO A 768 -14.62 16.09 -23.19
N LYS A 769 -14.97 17.37 -23.36
CA LYS A 769 -13.97 18.44 -23.41
C LYS A 769 -13.21 18.56 -22.07
N PRO A 770 -11.91 18.90 -22.08
CA PRO A 770 -11.08 18.99 -20.86
C PRO A 770 -11.29 20.29 -20.04
N TYR A 771 -12.34 21.04 -20.34
CA TYR A 771 -12.72 22.28 -19.67
C TYR A 771 -14.24 22.45 -19.68
N LEU A 772 -14.76 23.15 -18.68
CA LEU A 772 -16.16 23.49 -18.50
C LEU A 772 -16.33 25.00 -18.55
N SER A 773 -17.32 25.47 -19.29
CA SER A 773 -17.61 26.89 -19.47
C SER A 773 -19.01 27.20 -18.98
N PHE A 774 -19.17 28.34 -18.31
CA PHE A 774 -20.44 28.85 -17.79
C PHE A 774 -20.59 30.32 -18.17
N LYS A 775 -21.68 30.65 -18.88
CA LYS A 775 -22.09 32.04 -19.11
C LYS A 775 -23.06 32.44 -18.01
N PHE A 776 -22.66 33.39 -17.18
CA PHE A 776 -23.43 33.93 -16.07
C PHE A 776 -24.14 35.23 -16.44
N LEU A 777 -25.26 35.47 -15.75
CA LEU A 777 -25.91 36.77 -15.63
C LEU A 777 -25.56 37.38 -14.25
N PRO A 778 -24.54 38.24 -14.15
CA PRO A 778 -24.05 38.76 -12.87
C PRO A 778 -25.11 39.47 -12.01
N SER A 779 -26.10 40.11 -12.64
CA SER A 779 -27.20 40.81 -11.95
C SER A 779 -28.12 39.89 -11.14
N LYS A 780 -28.10 38.57 -11.39
CA LYS A 780 -28.83 37.57 -10.62
C LYS A 780 -27.99 36.90 -9.52
N ILE A 781 -26.70 37.21 -9.42
CA ILE A 781 -25.80 36.62 -8.42
C ILE A 781 -25.79 37.51 -7.17
N PRO A 782 -26.23 37.00 -6.00
CA PRO A 782 -26.22 37.78 -4.77
C PRO A 782 -24.81 38.20 -4.34
N ASN A 783 -24.69 39.42 -3.82
CA ASN A 783 -23.47 39.96 -3.19
C ASN A 783 -22.22 39.99 -4.09
N LEU A 784 -22.38 39.99 -5.41
CA LEU A 784 -21.26 40.09 -6.33
C LEU A 784 -20.64 41.51 -6.30
N PRO A 785 -19.29 41.66 -6.29
CA PRO A 785 -18.65 42.98 -6.25
C PRO A 785 -19.03 43.88 -7.44
N GLN A 786 -19.27 45.16 -7.16
CA GLN A 786 -19.56 46.18 -8.18
C GLN A 786 -18.28 46.65 -8.91
N PRO A 787 -18.37 47.08 -10.19
CA PRO A 787 -19.57 47.10 -11.03
C PRO A 787 -19.95 45.71 -11.56
N LEU A 788 -21.23 45.46 -11.80
CA LEU A 788 -21.70 44.20 -12.39
C LEU A 788 -21.59 44.25 -13.93
N PRO A 789 -20.80 43.36 -14.57
CA PRO A 789 -20.82 43.20 -16.02
C PRO A 789 -22.19 42.71 -16.51
N MET A 790 -22.52 42.95 -17.78
CA MET A 790 -23.73 42.41 -18.40
C MET A 790 -23.69 40.88 -18.46
N PHE A 791 -22.55 40.34 -18.88
CA PHE A 791 -22.28 38.91 -18.92
C PHE A 791 -20.89 38.59 -18.42
N GLU A 792 -20.75 37.41 -17.83
CA GLU A 792 -19.49 36.85 -17.39
C GLU A 792 -19.38 35.41 -17.91
N ILE A 793 -18.33 35.09 -18.64
CA ILE A 793 -18.02 33.71 -19.03
C ILE A 793 -16.87 33.23 -18.15
N PHE A 794 -17.13 32.21 -17.35
CA PHE A 794 -16.12 31.54 -16.54
C PHE A 794 -15.77 30.19 -17.17
N VAL A 795 -14.48 29.94 -17.37
CA VAL A 795 -13.96 28.69 -17.93
C VAL A 795 -13.08 28.02 -16.89
N TYR A 796 -13.44 26.80 -16.53
CA TYR A 796 -12.80 26.00 -15.50
C TYR A 796 -12.15 24.76 -16.13
N SER A 797 -10.90 24.50 -15.77
CA SER A 797 -10.15 23.29 -16.10
C SER A 797 -9.20 22.95 -14.94
N PRO A 798 -8.83 21.68 -14.73
CA PRO A 798 -7.74 21.35 -13.81
C PRO A 798 -6.43 22.07 -14.16
N ARG A 799 -6.20 22.37 -15.44
CA ARG A 799 -4.98 23.03 -15.94
C ARG A 799 -5.00 24.55 -15.85
N PHE A 800 -6.17 25.18 -15.94
CA PHE A 800 -6.30 26.64 -15.94
C PHE A 800 -7.70 27.09 -15.50
N GLU A 801 -7.80 28.33 -15.01
CA GLU A 801 -9.07 29.01 -14.78
C GLU A 801 -9.07 30.34 -15.53
N GLY A 802 -10.19 30.73 -16.11
CA GLY A 802 -10.30 31.96 -16.88
C GLY A 802 -11.66 32.61 -16.76
N VAL A 803 -11.70 33.94 -16.89
CA VAL A 803 -12.92 34.73 -16.87
C VAL A 803 -12.91 35.74 -18.01
N HIS A 804 -14.06 35.96 -18.65
CA HIS A 804 -14.29 37.04 -19.59
C HIS A 804 -15.51 37.84 -19.15
N LEU A 805 -15.30 39.11 -18.84
CA LEU A 805 -16.29 40.03 -18.30
C LEU A 805 -16.65 41.07 -19.36
N ARG A 806 -17.94 41.22 -19.64
CA ARG A 806 -18.43 42.04 -20.75
C ARG A 806 -19.46 43.08 -20.30
N GLY A 807 -19.25 44.35 -20.66
CA GLY A 807 -20.14 45.45 -20.28
C GLY A 807 -21.40 45.61 -21.14
N GLY A 808 -21.49 44.96 -22.30
CA GLY A 808 -22.61 45.07 -23.24
C GLY A 808 -22.54 44.05 -24.37
N LYS A 809 -23.53 43.99 -25.26
CA LYS A 809 -23.55 43.01 -26.37
C LYS A 809 -22.39 43.19 -27.36
N VAL A 810 -22.12 44.43 -27.75
CA VAL A 810 -20.99 44.80 -28.60
C VAL A 810 -19.92 45.38 -27.69
N ALA A 811 -18.92 44.56 -27.36
CA ALA A 811 -17.89 44.95 -26.42
C ALA A 811 -16.54 44.37 -26.81
N ARG A 812 -15.48 45.03 -26.33
CA ARG A 812 -14.11 44.72 -26.73
C ARG A 812 -13.11 44.96 -25.61
N GLY A 813 -12.11 44.10 -25.55
CA GLY A 813 -10.90 44.32 -24.77
C GLY A 813 -10.00 43.09 -24.67
N GLY A 814 -8.83 43.32 -24.06
CA GLY A 814 -7.75 42.34 -24.04
C GLY A 814 -7.95 41.16 -23.08
N LEU A 815 -7.27 40.05 -23.37
CA LEU A 815 -7.19 38.87 -22.51
C LEU A 815 -5.82 38.79 -21.82
N ARG A 816 -5.78 38.86 -20.49
CA ARG A 816 -4.53 38.84 -19.70
C ARG A 816 -4.15 37.43 -19.27
N TRP A 817 -2.87 37.10 -19.36
CA TRP A 817 -2.31 35.99 -18.59
C TRP A 817 -1.88 36.52 -17.23
N SER A 818 -2.63 36.16 -16.19
CA SER A 818 -2.41 36.61 -14.82
C SER A 818 -1.55 35.61 -14.04
N ASP A 819 -0.76 36.13 -13.11
CA ASP A 819 -0.03 35.39 -12.07
C ASP A 819 -0.80 35.35 -10.73
N ARG A 820 -1.98 36.00 -10.65
CA ARG A 820 -2.80 36.13 -9.44
C ARG A 820 -3.80 34.97 -9.29
N MET A 821 -3.31 33.78 -8.98
CA MET A 821 -4.14 32.58 -8.82
C MET A 821 -5.34 32.78 -7.87
N GLU A 822 -5.14 33.52 -6.79
CA GLU A 822 -6.13 33.69 -5.71
C GLU A 822 -7.28 34.63 -6.06
N ASP A 823 -7.05 35.66 -6.88
CA ASP A 823 -8.00 36.75 -7.10
C ASP A 823 -7.93 37.40 -8.49
N PHE A 824 -7.51 36.65 -9.52
CA PHE A 824 -7.42 37.17 -10.88
C PHE A 824 -8.74 37.77 -11.37
N ARG A 825 -9.92 37.27 -10.97
CA ARG A 825 -11.19 37.90 -11.36
C ARG A 825 -11.31 39.34 -10.85
N THR A 826 -10.82 39.63 -9.64
CA THR A 826 -10.78 41.00 -9.09
C THR A 826 -9.84 41.88 -9.91
N GLU A 827 -8.69 41.35 -10.33
CA GLU A 827 -7.80 42.04 -11.26
C GLU A 827 -8.51 42.36 -12.58
N ILE A 828 -9.14 41.36 -13.21
CA ILE A 828 -9.83 41.52 -14.49
C ILE A 828 -11.02 42.48 -14.36
N LEU A 829 -11.77 42.45 -13.25
CA LEU A 829 -12.86 43.39 -13.00
C LEU A 829 -12.37 44.84 -12.93
N GLY A 830 -11.22 45.08 -12.27
CA GLY A 830 -10.57 46.39 -12.26
C GLY A 830 -10.19 46.87 -13.66
N LEU A 831 -9.69 45.95 -14.51
CA LEU A 831 -9.35 46.24 -15.90
C LEU A 831 -10.57 46.50 -16.78
N VAL A 832 -11.68 45.77 -16.59
CA VAL A 832 -12.94 46.05 -17.30
C VAL A 832 -13.41 47.47 -17.00
N LYS A 833 -13.38 47.88 -15.73
CA LYS A 833 -13.78 49.23 -15.32
C LYS A 833 -12.98 50.29 -16.07
N ALA A 834 -11.65 50.10 -16.16
CA ALA A 834 -10.78 50.99 -16.92
C ALA A 834 -11.09 50.92 -18.44
N GLN A 835 -11.32 49.73 -18.99
CA GLN A 835 -11.62 49.54 -20.40
C GLN A 835 -12.95 50.19 -20.81
N ILE A 836 -13.98 50.16 -19.97
CA ILE A 836 -15.25 50.83 -20.23
C ILE A 836 -15.05 52.34 -20.37
N VAL A 837 -14.24 52.95 -19.49
CA VAL A 837 -13.91 54.38 -19.57
C VAL A 837 -13.07 54.68 -20.83
N LYS A 838 -12.08 53.83 -21.14
CA LYS A 838 -11.25 53.98 -22.36
C LYS A 838 -12.07 53.88 -23.63
N ASN A 839 -13.04 52.97 -23.67
CA ASN A 839 -13.85 52.76 -24.86
C ASN A 839 -14.91 53.85 -25.07
N ALA A 840 -15.05 54.82 -24.17
CA ALA A 840 -16.00 55.93 -24.34
C ALA A 840 -15.74 56.79 -25.60
N VAL A 841 -14.56 56.66 -26.22
CA VAL A 841 -14.21 57.35 -27.48
C VAL A 841 -14.43 56.50 -28.75
N ILE A 842 -14.88 55.24 -28.60
CA ILE A 842 -15.20 54.33 -29.72
C ILE A 842 -16.62 53.72 -29.57
N VAL A 843 -17.07 52.93 -30.55
CA VAL A 843 -18.41 52.31 -30.55
C VAL A 843 -18.58 51.17 -29.53
N PRO A 844 -17.71 50.13 -29.48
CA PRO A 844 -17.93 48.99 -28.60
C PRO A 844 -17.66 49.36 -27.14
N VAL A 845 -18.51 48.90 -26.21
CA VAL A 845 -18.25 49.10 -24.77
C VAL A 845 -17.07 48.24 -24.29
N GLY A 846 -16.62 48.44 -23.05
CA GLY A 846 -15.47 47.69 -22.52
C GLY A 846 -15.79 46.22 -22.21
N SER A 847 -14.87 45.33 -22.58
CA SER A 847 -14.75 43.97 -22.03
C SER A 847 -13.32 43.71 -21.57
N LYS A 848 -13.13 42.66 -20.77
CA LYS A 848 -11.80 42.16 -20.43
C LYS A 848 -11.90 40.71 -20.06
N GLY A 849 -10.87 39.95 -20.39
CA GLY A 849 -10.72 38.62 -19.82
C GLY A 849 -9.34 38.40 -19.27
N GLY A 850 -9.19 37.28 -18.58
CA GLY A 850 -7.89 36.79 -18.19
C GLY A 850 -7.96 35.39 -17.61
N PHE A 851 -6.81 34.73 -17.60
CA PHE A 851 -6.68 33.35 -17.17
C PHE A 851 -5.39 33.16 -16.37
N VAL A 852 -5.38 32.10 -15.56
CA VAL A 852 -4.26 31.64 -14.73
C VAL A 852 -3.96 30.19 -15.07
N VAL A 853 -2.67 29.83 -15.11
CA VAL A 853 -2.21 28.45 -15.32
C VAL A 853 -1.98 27.79 -13.96
N LYS A 854 -2.69 26.71 -13.66
CA LYS A 854 -2.73 26.06 -12.34
C LYS A 854 -1.55 25.13 -12.10
N CYS A 855 -1.15 24.39 -13.13
CA CYS A 855 -0.08 23.39 -13.06
C CYS A 855 1.01 23.73 -14.08
N PRO A 856 1.80 24.80 -13.85
CA PRO A 856 2.91 25.11 -14.74
C PRO A 856 3.94 23.96 -14.76
N PRO A 857 4.56 23.64 -15.91
CA PRO A 857 5.56 22.58 -15.99
C PRO A 857 6.73 22.85 -15.03
N ALA A 858 7.13 21.83 -14.26
CA ALA A 858 8.26 21.93 -13.33
C ALA A 858 9.63 21.94 -14.05
N GLU A 859 9.69 21.32 -15.24
CA GLU A 859 10.89 21.17 -16.06
C GLU A 859 10.70 21.81 -17.45
N GLY A 860 11.79 22.02 -18.19
CA GLY A 860 11.74 22.63 -19.54
C GLY A 860 11.76 24.17 -19.58
N GLY A 861 11.86 24.82 -18.42
CA GLY A 861 12.14 26.25 -18.30
C GLY A 861 11.07 27.15 -18.94
N ARG A 862 11.50 28.33 -19.44
CA ARG A 862 10.61 29.36 -19.98
C ARG A 862 9.82 28.91 -21.21
N GLU A 863 10.41 28.02 -22.03
CA GLU A 863 9.78 27.55 -23.26
C GLU A 863 8.61 26.61 -22.97
N ALA A 864 8.78 25.65 -22.06
CA ALA A 864 7.71 24.76 -21.62
C ALA A 864 6.56 25.54 -20.95
N LEU A 865 6.88 26.53 -20.11
CA LEU A 865 5.87 27.41 -19.49
C LEU A 865 5.07 28.18 -20.55
N LEU A 866 5.74 28.73 -21.57
CA LEU A 866 5.08 29.45 -22.66
C LEU A 866 4.18 28.51 -23.47
N ALA A 867 4.64 27.30 -23.77
CA ALA A 867 3.85 26.29 -24.48
C ALA A 867 2.57 25.92 -23.70
N GLU A 868 2.68 25.71 -22.39
CA GLU A 868 1.52 25.45 -21.52
C GLU A 868 0.55 26.65 -21.48
N GLY A 869 1.10 27.86 -21.37
CA GLY A 869 0.31 29.09 -21.40
C GLY A 869 -0.46 29.27 -22.72
N VAL A 870 0.17 28.97 -23.85
CA VAL A 870 -0.50 28.99 -25.17
C VAL A 870 -1.57 27.90 -25.25
N ALA A 871 -1.31 26.69 -24.76
CA ALA A 871 -2.30 25.61 -24.75
C ALA A 871 -3.53 25.98 -23.90
N CYS A 872 -3.31 26.52 -22.70
CA CYS A 872 -4.37 27.02 -21.82
C CYS A 872 -5.14 28.20 -22.45
N TYR A 873 -4.44 29.15 -23.08
CA TYR A 873 -5.04 30.28 -23.78
C TYR A 873 -5.97 29.83 -24.91
N ARG A 874 -5.52 28.87 -25.74
CA ARG A 874 -6.36 28.31 -26.81
C ARG A 874 -7.61 27.64 -26.25
N ASN A 875 -7.48 26.83 -25.19
CA ASN A 875 -8.62 26.18 -24.55
C ASN A 875 -9.56 27.18 -23.88
N PHE A 876 -9.03 28.27 -23.31
CA PHE A 876 -9.86 29.36 -22.79
C PHE A 876 -10.71 29.97 -23.90
N LEU A 877 -10.13 30.31 -25.04
CA LEU A 877 -10.85 30.84 -26.20
C LEU A 877 -11.90 29.88 -26.75
N ARG A 878 -11.56 28.58 -26.84
CA ARG A 878 -12.52 27.54 -27.22
C ARG A 878 -13.70 27.51 -26.24
N GLY A 879 -13.45 27.60 -24.93
CA GLY A 879 -14.49 27.70 -23.92
C GLY A 879 -15.39 28.94 -24.06
N LEU A 880 -14.85 30.07 -24.54
CA LEU A 880 -15.66 31.26 -24.86
C LEU A 880 -16.55 31.03 -26.09
N LEU A 881 -15.97 30.48 -27.18
CA LEU A 881 -16.68 30.23 -28.43
C LEU A 881 -17.71 29.10 -28.32
N ASP A 882 -17.49 28.12 -27.45
CA ASP A 882 -18.44 27.05 -27.13
C ASP A 882 -19.82 27.58 -26.69
N LEU A 883 -19.86 28.79 -26.14
CA LEU A 883 -21.08 29.43 -25.62
C LEU A 883 -21.57 30.61 -26.47
N THR A 884 -20.82 31.02 -27.49
CA THR A 884 -21.08 32.21 -28.31
C THR A 884 -21.79 31.79 -29.60
N ASP A 885 -22.90 32.45 -29.95
CA ASP A 885 -23.58 32.15 -31.22
C ASP A 885 -22.67 32.51 -32.41
N ASN A 886 -22.84 31.85 -33.55
CA ASN A 886 -22.13 32.21 -34.78
C ASN A 886 -23.06 32.97 -35.74
N LEU A 887 -22.50 33.62 -36.76
CA LEU A 887 -23.25 34.31 -37.81
C LEU A 887 -22.89 33.72 -39.18
N VAL A 888 -23.76 32.85 -39.71
CA VAL A 888 -23.53 32.20 -41.01
C VAL A 888 -24.49 32.80 -42.02
N GLN A 889 -23.94 33.44 -43.07
CA GLN A 889 -24.73 34.12 -44.11
C GLN A 889 -25.77 35.12 -43.54
N GLY A 890 -25.40 35.83 -42.48
CA GLY A 890 -26.28 36.81 -41.82
C GLY A 890 -27.34 36.21 -40.87
N ALA A 891 -27.43 34.88 -40.77
CA ALA A 891 -28.30 34.20 -39.81
C ALA A 891 -27.53 33.79 -38.55
N VAL A 892 -28.14 33.99 -37.38
CA VAL A 892 -27.56 33.55 -36.11
C VAL A 892 -27.70 32.03 -35.99
N VAL A 893 -26.58 31.35 -35.79
CA VAL A 893 -26.51 29.90 -35.60
C VAL A 893 -26.06 29.62 -34.17
N PRO A 894 -26.88 28.96 -33.33
CA PRO A 894 -26.51 28.64 -31.96
C PRO A 894 -25.40 27.57 -31.90
N PRO A 895 -24.60 27.51 -30.82
CA PRO A 895 -23.66 26.43 -30.58
C PRO A 895 -24.37 25.07 -30.48
N ALA A 896 -23.73 24.01 -30.98
CA ALA A 896 -24.24 22.65 -30.85
C ALA A 896 -24.34 22.22 -29.38
N ASP A 897 -25.37 21.43 -29.06
CA ASP A 897 -25.61 20.84 -27.73
C ASP A 897 -25.61 21.85 -26.57
N VAL A 898 -26.07 23.09 -26.82
CA VAL A 898 -26.19 24.15 -25.80
C VAL A 898 -27.63 24.63 -25.70
N VAL A 899 -28.21 24.51 -24.50
CA VAL A 899 -29.48 25.15 -24.16
C VAL A 899 -29.23 26.62 -23.81
N ARG A 900 -29.93 27.54 -24.48
CA ARG A 900 -29.82 28.99 -24.31
C ARG A 900 -30.96 29.53 -23.44
N HIS A 901 -30.63 30.22 -22.35
CA HIS A 901 -31.60 30.92 -21.47
C HIS A 901 -31.57 32.45 -21.63
N ASP A 902 -30.93 32.91 -22.69
CA ASP A 902 -30.75 34.30 -23.09
C ASP A 902 -31.03 34.49 -24.59
N GLU A 903 -31.00 35.74 -25.03
CA GLU A 903 -31.16 36.12 -26.44
C GLU A 903 -29.91 35.81 -27.29
N ASP A 904 -30.02 36.04 -28.60
CA ASP A 904 -28.92 35.87 -29.54
C ASP A 904 -27.72 36.77 -29.19
N ASP A 905 -26.53 36.17 -29.19
CA ASP A 905 -25.26 36.76 -28.79
C ASP A 905 -24.11 36.32 -29.71
N PRO A 906 -24.08 36.80 -30.98
CA PRO A 906 -23.09 36.35 -31.96
C PRO A 906 -21.76 37.12 -31.93
N TYR A 907 -21.63 38.16 -31.11
CA TYR A 907 -20.49 39.08 -31.15
C TYR A 907 -19.52 38.83 -29.99
N LEU A 908 -18.31 38.38 -30.30
CA LEU A 908 -17.21 38.25 -29.34
C LEU A 908 -15.90 38.67 -30.00
N VAL A 909 -15.30 39.75 -29.50
CA VAL A 909 -13.98 40.23 -29.96
C VAL A 909 -13.03 40.28 -28.78
N VAL A 910 -11.82 39.77 -28.99
CA VAL A 910 -10.74 39.75 -28.01
C VAL A 910 -9.57 40.60 -28.50
N ALA A 911 -8.64 40.92 -27.61
CA ALA A 911 -7.38 41.57 -27.98
C ALA A 911 -6.23 41.02 -27.12
N ALA A 912 -5.00 41.35 -27.49
CA ALA A 912 -3.85 41.06 -26.66
C ALA A 912 -3.78 41.97 -25.42
N ASP A 913 -3.20 41.46 -24.33
CA ASP A 913 -2.89 42.21 -23.11
C ASP A 913 -1.53 41.73 -22.54
N LYS A 914 -1.22 42.10 -21.29
CA LYS A 914 -0.04 41.62 -20.56
C LYS A 914 -0.02 40.09 -20.56
N GLY A 915 1.14 39.54 -20.93
CA GLY A 915 1.37 38.10 -21.02
C GLY A 915 0.83 37.42 -22.28
N THR A 916 0.07 38.13 -23.11
CA THR A 916 -0.53 37.61 -24.36
C THR A 916 -0.24 38.49 -25.58
N ALA A 917 0.73 39.40 -25.49
CA ALA A 917 1.07 40.38 -26.53
C ALA A 917 1.26 39.78 -27.94
N SER A 918 1.83 38.57 -28.03
CA SER A 918 2.07 37.84 -29.29
C SER A 918 0.99 36.79 -29.61
N PHE A 919 -0.12 36.75 -28.88
CA PHE A 919 -1.09 35.65 -28.96
C PHE A 919 -2.27 35.90 -29.91
N SER A 920 -2.40 37.09 -30.50
CA SER A 920 -3.50 37.41 -31.43
C SER A 920 -3.62 36.40 -32.58
N ASP A 921 -2.49 35.93 -33.11
CA ASP A 921 -2.48 34.92 -34.18
C ASP A 921 -3.09 33.58 -33.70
N TYR A 922 -2.82 33.16 -32.46
CA TYR A 922 -3.45 31.95 -31.89
C TYR A 922 -4.95 32.12 -31.70
N ALA A 923 -5.40 33.32 -31.34
CA ALA A 923 -6.82 33.59 -31.20
C ALA A 923 -7.56 33.53 -32.54
N ASN A 924 -6.98 34.14 -33.57
CA ASN A 924 -7.53 34.10 -34.93
C ASN A 924 -7.49 32.68 -35.53
N GLN A 925 -6.49 31.86 -35.18
CA GLN A 925 -6.49 30.43 -35.52
C GLN A 925 -7.66 29.68 -34.88
N VAL A 926 -7.94 29.92 -33.59
CA VAL A 926 -9.08 29.30 -32.90
C VAL A 926 -10.41 29.77 -33.48
N SER A 927 -10.54 31.06 -33.83
CA SER A 927 -11.71 31.58 -34.56
C SER A 927 -11.94 30.83 -35.88
N ALA A 928 -10.87 30.60 -36.64
CA ALA A 928 -10.92 29.83 -37.88
C ALA A 928 -11.27 28.34 -37.66
N GLU A 929 -10.77 27.70 -36.59
CA GLU A 929 -11.15 26.32 -36.19
C GLU A 929 -12.67 26.18 -36.02
N TYR A 930 -13.35 27.23 -35.51
CA TYR A 930 -14.79 27.26 -35.26
C TYR A 930 -15.61 27.73 -36.47
N GLY A 931 -14.95 28.15 -37.57
CA GLY A 931 -15.63 28.85 -38.66
C GLY A 931 -16.38 30.09 -38.15
N PHE A 932 -15.85 30.75 -37.13
CA PHE A 932 -16.50 31.91 -36.50
C PHE A 932 -16.46 33.10 -37.45
N TRP A 933 -17.60 33.77 -37.60
CA TRP A 933 -17.84 34.75 -38.67
C TRP A 933 -16.88 35.96 -38.68
N LEU A 934 -16.31 36.31 -37.53
CA LEU A 934 -15.32 37.37 -37.43
C LEU A 934 -13.96 36.98 -38.02
N GLY A 935 -13.68 35.70 -38.25
CA GLY A 935 -12.42 35.25 -38.84
C GLY A 935 -11.21 35.81 -38.08
N ASP A 936 -10.32 36.52 -38.79
CA ASP A 936 -9.14 37.19 -38.24
C ASP A 936 -9.39 38.63 -37.74
N ALA A 937 -10.64 39.08 -37.74
CA ALA A 937 -11.12 40.23 -36.98
C ALA A 937 -11.49 39.86 -35.53
N PHE A 938 -11.50 38.57 -35.19
CA PHE A 938 -11.79 38.08 -33.84
C PHE A 938 -10.81 38.63 -32.81
N ALA A 939 -9.53 38.70 -33.15
CA ALA A 939 -8.48 39.33 -32.37
C ALA A 939 -7.74 40.40 -33.19
N SER A 940 -7.64 41.61 -32.64
CA SER A 940 -6.86 42.70 -33.25
C SER A 940 -5.36 42.55 -33.00
N GLY A 941 -4.53 43.07 -33.92
CA GLY A 941 -3.08 42.91 -33.93
C GLY A 941 -2.62 41.62 -34.62
N GLY A 942 -1.47 41.09 -34.21
CA GLY A 942 -0.86 39.89 -34.80
C GLY A 942 -0.01 40.18 -36.04
N SER A 943 0.29 39.13 -36.82
CA SER A 943 1.18 39.20 -37.98
C SER A 943 0.63 40.00 -39.17
N VAL A 944 -0.70 40.19 -39.23
CA VAL A 944 -1.46 40.88 -40.29
C VAL A 944 -2.35 42.00 -39.74
N GLY A 945 -1.98 42.58 -38.59
CA GLY A 945 -2.67 43.71 -37.94
C GLY A 945 -1.74 44.88 -37.61
N TYR A 946 -2.24 45.91 -36.91
CA TYR A 946 -1.43 47.07 -36.55
C TYR A 946 -0.42 46.74 -35.43
N ASP A 947 0.87 46.92 -35.72
CA ASP A 947 1.95 46.71 -34.74
C ASP A 947 2.13 47.98 -33.89
N HIS A 948 1.65 47.92 -32.65
CA HIS A 948 1.65 49.05 -31.72
C HIS A 948 3.05 49.62 -31.45
N LYS A 949 4.08 48.78 -31.40
CA LYS A 949 5.46 49.20 -31.12
C LYS A 949 6.14 49.78 -32.35
N LYS A 950 6.03 49.12 -33.50
CA LYS A 950 6.64 49.61 -34.76
C LYS A 950 6.00 50.92 -35.22
N MET A 951 4.69 51.04 -35.05
CA MET A 951 3.95 52.25 -35.43
C MET A 951 3.97 53.33 -34.35
N GLY A 952 4.29 52.97 -33.10
CA GLY A 952 4.32 53.87 -31.94
C GLY A 952 2.96 54.47 -31.62
N ILE A 953 1.87 53.71 -31.82
CA ILE A 953 0.48 54.20 -31.81
C ILE A 953 0.15 54.90 -30.49
N THR A 954 0.41 54.21 -29.38
CA THR A 954 0.09 54.71 -28.04
C THR A 954 0.90 55.95 -27.68
N ALA A 955 2.21 55.93 -27.96
CA ALA A 955 3.08 57.07 -27.70
C ALA A 955 2.68 58.29 -28.53
N ARG A 956 2.36 58.10 -29.82
CA ARG A 956 1.88 59.17 -30.69
C ARG A 956 0.57 59.78 -30.17
N GLY A 957 -0.39 58.94 -29.77
CA GLY A 957 -1.64 59.41 -29.16
C GLY A 957 -1.41 60.27 -27.91
N ALA A 958 -0.61 59.77 -26.96
CA ALA A 958 -0.29 60.51 -25.74
C ALA A 958 0.46 61.81 -26.04
N TRP A 959 1.33 61.79 -27.04
CA TRP A 959 2.08 62.97 -27.46
C TRP A 959 1.21 64.06 -28.09
N GLU A 960 0.12 63.71 -28.79
CA GLU A 960 -0.85 64.70 -29.27
C GLU A 960 -1.50 65.47 -28.09
N ALA A 961 -1.83 64.77 -27.01
CA ALA A 961 -2.36 65.39 -25.80
C ALA A 961 -1.31 66.29 -25.11
N VAL A 962 -0.06 65.83 -25.01
CA VAL A 962 1.06 66.63 -24.49
C VAL A 962 1.27 67.90 -25.33
N LYS A 963 1.34 67.77 -26.68
CA LYS A 963 1.45 68.92 -27.59
C LYS A 963 0.31 69.91 -27.39
N ARG A 964 -0.92 69.43 -27.20
CA ARG A 964 -2.07 70.28 -26.93
C ARG A 964 -1.90 71.08 -25.64
N HIS A 965 -1.50 70.46 -24.54
CA HIS A 965 -1.28 71.15 -23.27
C HIS A 965 -0.21 72.25 -23.39
N PHE A 966 0.92 71.99 -24.08
CA PHE A 966 1.96 72.99 -24.31
C PHE A 966 1.52 74.12 -25.26
N ARG A 967 0.79 73.78 -26.33
CA ARG A 967 0.23 74.77 -27.26
C ARG A 967 -0.73 75.72 -26.57
N GLU A 968 -1.56 75.22 -25.66
CA GLU A 968 -2.46 76.04 -24.84
C GLU A 968 -1.73 76.92 -23.80
N MET A 969 -0.43 76.69 -23.59
CA MET A 969 0.47 77.56 -22.82
C MET A 969 1.35 78.44 -23.71
N GLY A 970 1.16 78.41 -25.04
CA GLY A 970 1.91 79.22 -25.99
C GLY A 970 3.33 78.75 -26.29
N LYS A 971 3.66 77.46 -26.06
CA LYS A 971 4.98 76.88 -26.35
C LYS A 971 4.89 75.75 -27.39
N ASP A 972 5.78 75.74 -28.39
CA ASP A 972 5.87 74.65 -29.37
C ASP A 972 7.05 73.70 -29.06
N ILE A 973 6.75 72.60 -28.38
CA ILE A 973 7.73 71.56 -28.00
C ILE A 973 8.30 70.75 -29.18
N GLN A 974 7.89 71.03 -30.42
CA GLN A 974 8.51 70.46 -31.61
C GLN A 974 9.65 71.35 -32.16
N GLN A 975 9.64 72.63 -31.83
CA GLN A 975 10.62 73.62 -32.32
C GLN A 975 11.49 74.22 -31.20
N GLU A 976 11.01 74.20 -29.95
CA GLU A 976 11.68 74.81 -28.80
C GLU A 976 12.16 73.76 -27.78
N PRO A 977 13.40 73.87 -27.25
CA PRO A 977 13.90 73.01 -26.19
C PRO A 977 13.07 73.05 -24.90
N PHE A 978 12.92 71.89 -24.24
CA PHE A 978 12.19 71.76 -22.98
C PHE A 978 12.72 70.60 -22.12
N THR A 979 12.62 70.74 -20.80
CA THR A 979 13.13 69.74 -19.84
C THR A 979 12.11 68.64 -19.56
N VAL A 980 12.59 67.40 -19.50
CA VAL A 980 11.77 66.20 -19.32
C VAL A 980 12.33 65.31 -18.22
N VAL A 981 11.44 64.78 -17.38
CA VAL A 981 11.67 63.60 -16.55
C VAL A 981 10.89 62.42 -17.11
N GLY A 982 11.55 61.26 -17.17
CA GLY A 982 11.00 60.04 -17.75
C GLY A 982 10.74 58.93 -16.74
N ILE A 983 9.62 58.23 -16.89
CA ILE A 983 9.37 56.96 -16.19
C ILE A 983 9.37 55.85 -17.25
N GLY A 984 10.43 55.05 -17.30
CA GLY A 984 10.66 54.02 -18.31
C GLY A 984 12.08 54.00 -18.86
N ASP A 985 12.29 53.23 -19.92
CA ASP A 985 13.56 53.10 -20.64
C ASP A 985 13.35 53.00 -22.16
N MET A 986 14.42 53.18 -22.94
CA MET A 986 14.37 53.21 -24.42
C MET A 986 13.99 51.88 -25.07
N SER A 987 13.96 50.75 -24.36
CA SER A 987 13.46 49.48 -24.91
C SER A 987 11.93 49.39 -24.89
N GLY A 988 11.27 50.22 -24.07
CA GLY A 988 9.83 50.28 -23.91
C GLY A 988 9.11 50.87 -25.12
N ASP A 989 7.94 50.33 -25.46
CA ASP A 989 7.11 50.83 -26.56
C ASP A 989 6.70 52.30 -26.33
N VAL A 990 6.01 52.57 -25.21
CA VAL A 990 5.45 53.90 -24.95
C VAL A 990 6.55 54.93 -24.62
N PHE A 991 7.50 54.56 -23.76
CA PHE A 991 8.59 55.44 -23.37
C PHE A 991 9.55 55.71 -24.52
N GLY A 992 10.06 54.65 -25.16
CA GLY A 992 11.04 54.76 -26.22
C GLY A 992 10.51 55.53 -27.43
N ASN A 993 9.30 55.19 -27.92
CA ASN A 993 8.68 55.96 -28.98
C ASN A 993 8.45 57.42 -28.54
N GLY A 994 7.88 57.64 -27.34
CA GLY A 994 7.59 58.99 -26.83
C GLY A 994 8.81 59.89 -26.76
N MET A 995 9.93 59.36 -26.29
CA MET A 995 11.20 60.09 -26.19
C MET A 995 11.86 60.39 -27.55
N LEU A 996 11.36 59.83 -28.65
CA LEU A 996 11.83 60.12 -30.00
C LEU A 996 10.91 61.05 -30.80
N LEU A 997 9.71 61.38 -30.28
CA LEU A 997 8.72 62.24 -30.95
C LEU A 997 9.08 63.73 -30.95
N SER A 998 10.16 64.14 -30.29
CA SER A 998 10.72 65.49 -30.45
C SER A 998 12.24 65.48 -30.31
N LYS A 999 12.92 66.15 -31.25
CA LYS A 999 14.36 66.40 -31.18
C LYS A 999 14.75 67.50 -30.18
N GLN A 1000 13.76 68.17 -29.59
CA GLN A 1000 13.94 69.28 -28.64
C GLN A 1000 13.93 68.83 -27.18
N ILE A 1001 13.79 67.53 -26.91
CA ILE A 1001 13.75 66.99 -25.55
C ILE A 1001 15.12 67.10 -24.89
N ARG A 1002 15.15 67.74 -23.71
CA ARG A 1002 16.24 67.68 -22.74
C ARG A 1002 15.85 66.72 -21.63
N LEU A 1003 16.21 65.44 -21.76
CA LEU A 1003 15.88 64.40 -20.78
C LEU A 1003 16.82 64.50 -19.57
N VAL A 1004 16.37 65.17 -18.51
CA VAL A 1004 17.20 65.50 -17.34
C VAL A 1004 17.37 64.29 -16.41
N ALA A 1005 16.33 63.47 -16.28
CA ALA A 1005 16.41 62.22 -15.55
C ALA A 1005 15.37 61.21 -16.05
N ALA A 1006 15.67 59.93 -15.89
CA ALA A 1006 14.73 58.84 -16.12
C ALA A 1006 14.99 57.67 -15.18
N PHE A 1007 13.99 56.83 -14.93
CA PHE A 1007 14.19 55.60 -14.17
C PHE A 1007 13.30 54.47 -14.65
N ASP A 1008 13.77 53.23 -14.52
CA ASP A 1008 13.00 52.01 -14.74
C ASP A 1008 13.08 51.07 -13.52
N HIS A 1009 12.75 49.80 -13.71
CA HIS A 1009 12.86 48.79 -12.66
C HIS A 1009 14.33 48.41 -12.35
N ARG A 1010 15.29 48.80 -13.20
CA ARG A 1010 16.70 48.38 -13.13
C ARG A 1010 17.64 49.51 -12.77
N HIS A 1011 17.42 50.71 -13.30
CA HIS A 1011 18.38 51.80 -13.32
C HIS A 1011 17.73 53.17 -13.08
N ILE A 1012 18.56 54.12 -12.65
CA ILE A 1012 18.28 55.56 -12.60
C ILE A 1012 19.30 56.23 -13.51
N PHE A 1013 18.83 57.00 -14.48
CA PHE A 1013 19.59 57.81 -15.43
C PHE A 1013 19.43 59.29 -15.07
N ILE A 1014 20.54 60.04 -15.04
CA ILE A 1014 20.53 61.50 -14.85
C ILE A 1014 21.52 62.12 -15.83
N ASP A 1015 21.06 63.12 -16.57
CA ASP A 1015 21.87 63.99 -17.42
C ASP A 1015 21.55 65.45 -17.07
N PRO A 1016 22.40 66.15 -16.29
CA PRO A 1016 22.10 67.48 -15.77
C PRO A 1016 21.86 68.56 -16.85
N ASP A 1017 22.54 68.45 -17.99
CA ASP A 1017 22.50 69.41 -19.09
C ASP A 1017 22.60 68.72 -20.46
N PRO A 1018 21.56 67.97 -20.87
CA PRO A 1018 21.61 67.17 -22.09
C PRO A 1018 21.55 68.07 -23.33
N ASP A 1019 22.43 67.79 -24.31
CA ASP A 1019 22.34 68.35 -25.66
C ASP A 1019 21.18 67.68 -26.42
N PRO A 1020 20.16 68.43 -26.89
CA PRO A 1020 18.98 67.83 -27.52
C PRO A 1020 19.29 66.99 -28.76
N ALA A 1021 20.24 67.41 -29.60
CA ALA A 1021 20.54 66.73 -30.85
C ALA A 1021 21.32 65.42 -30.61
N ARG A 1022 22.42 65.49 -29.84
CA ARG A 1022 23.27 64.34 -29.54
C ARG A 1022 22.54 63.29 -28.70
N SER A 1023 21.79 63.74 -27.69
CA SER A 1023 21.02 62.82 -26.84
C SER A 1023 19.83 62.19 -27.58
N TRP A 1024 19.28 62.83 -28.63
CA TRP A 1024 18.25 62.22 -29.47
C TRP A 1024 18.82 61.10 -30.35
N GLU A 1025 19.98 61.34 -30.98
CA GLU A 1025 20.65 60.31 -31.80
C GLU A 1025 21.00 59.07 -30.97
N GLU A 1026 21.50 59.27 -29.75
CA GLU A 1026 21.84 58.18 -28.85
C GLU A 1026 20.60 57.41 -28.39
N ARG A 1027 19.52 58.11 -28.00
CA ARG A 1027 18.24 57.46 -27.69
C ARG A 1027 17.70 56.67 -28.88
N ALA A 1028 17.82 57.19 -30.10
CA ALA A 1028 17.39 56.48 -31.32
C ALA A 1028 18.21 55.20 -31.56
N ARG A 1029 19.53 55.26 -31.36
CA ARG A 1029 20.40 54.07 -31.41
C ARG A 1029 19.97 53.03 -30.38
N MET A 1030 19.75 53.43 -29.14
CA MET A 1030 19.31 52.53 -28.07
C MET A 1030 17.94 51.89 -28.34
N PHE A 1031 17.00 52.63 -28.92
CA PHE A 1031 15.68 52.12 -29.29
C PHE A 1031 15.75 51.05 -30.38
N ALA A 1032 16.72 51.16 -31.31
CA ALA A 1032 16.90 50.21 -32.40
C ALA A 1032 17.61 48.90 -31.99
N LEU A 1033 18.19 48.84 -30.79
CA LEU A 1033 18.83 47.62 -30.30
C LEU A 1033 17.79 46.51 -30.04
N PRO A 1034 18.10 45.23 -30.35
CA PRO A 1034 17.21 44.10 -30.04
C PRO A 1034 16.81 44.00 -28.57
N ARG A 1035 17.71 44.41 -27.66
CA ARG A 1035 17.47 44.62 -26.23
C ARG A 1035 18.29 45.82 -25.79
N SER A 1036 17.74 46.67 -24.92
CA SER A 1036 18.46 47.80 -24.34
C SER A 1036 18.00 48.10 -22.91
N SER A 1037 18.83 48.86 -22.22
CA SER A 1037 18.65 49.38 -20.86
C SER A 1037 19.40 50.70 -20.74
N TRP A 1038 19.15 51.48 -19.68
CA TRP A 1038 19.91 52.71 -19.45
C TRP A 1038 21.43 52.50 -19.35
N ASP A 1039 21.90 51.30 -18.99
CA ASP A 1039 23.34 51.00 -18.92
C ASP A 1039 23.99 50.89 -20.31
N ASP A 1040 23.19 50.72 -21.38
CA ASP A 1040 23.66 50.73 -22.77
C ASP A 1040 23.84 52.15 -23.34
N TYR A 1041 23.49 53.20 -22.58
CA TYR A 1041 23.67 54.60 -22.97
C TYR A 1041 25.16 54.96 -22.96
N ASP A 1042 25.67 55.57 -24.03
CA ASP A 1042 27.05 56.02 -24.10
C ASP A 1042 27.33 57.10 -23.06
N ARG A 1043 28.04 56.73 -22.00
CA ARG A 1043 28.37 57.59 -20.86
C ARG A 1043 29.21 58.81 -21.27
N ALA A 1044 29.90 58.78 -22.41
CA ALA A 1044 30.66 59.94 -22.92
C ALA A 1044 29.74 61.05 -23.47
N LEU A 1045 28.46 60.75 -23.72
CA LEU A 1045 27.46 61.71 -24.19
C LEU A 1045 26.66 62.35 -23.04
N ILE A 1046 26.79 61.83 -21.82
CA ILE A 1046 26.13 62.39 -20.62
C ILE A 1046 26.89 63.64 -20.16
N SER A 1047 26.17 64.72 -19.83
CA SER A 1047 26.80 65.95 -19.38
C SER A 1047 27.57 65.77 -18.06
N GLN A 1048 28.45 66.74 -17.76
CA GLN A 1048 29.22 66.72 -16.51
C GLN A 1048 28.31 66.54 -15.29
N GLY A 1049 28.67 65.59 -14.43
CA GLY A 1049 27.95 65.28 -13.20
C GLY A 1049 26.77 64.31 -13.35
N GLY A 1050 26.43 63.89 -14.57
CA GLY A 1050 25.41 62.86 -14.83
C GLY A 1050 25.94 61.43 -14.75
N GLY A 1051 25.04 60.46 -14.90
CA GLY A 1051 25.38 59.04 -14.88
C GLY A 1051 24.19 58.09 -14.90
N VAL A 1052 24.50 56.80 -14.85
CA VAL A 1052 23.55 55.69 -14.76
C VAL A 1052 23.93 54.82 -13.57
N TRP A 1053 22.98 54.58 -12.67
CA TRP A 1053 23.13 53.78 -11.46
C TRP A 1053 22.10 52.66 -11.39
N PRO A 1054 22.45 51.48 -10.85
CA PRO A 1054 21.48 50.42 -10.61
C PRO A 1054 20.55 50.79 -9.44
N ARG A 1055 19.26 50.49 -9.58
CA ARG A 1055 18.23 50.70 -8.55
C ARG A 1055 18.47 49.83 -7.30
N SER A 1056 19.28 48.78 -7.41
CA SER A 1056 19.72 47.94 -6.30
C SER A 1056 20.88 48.53 -5.48
N ALA A 1057 21.42 49.69 -5.87
CA ALA A 1057 22.47 50.37 -5.12
C ALA A 1057 21.99 50.72 -3.70
N LYS A 1058 22.86 50.58 -2.70
CA LYS A 1058 22.53 50.96 -1.32
C LYS A 1058 22.37 52.47 -1.15
N SER A 1059 23.15 53.24 -1.90
CA SER A 1059 23.17 54.71 -1.87
C SER A 1059 23.82 55.23 -3.16
N ILE A 1060 23.38 56.40 -3.64
CA ILE A 1060 23.85 57.08 -4.85
C ILE A 1060 24.30 58.48 -4.46
N THR A 1061 25.59 58.76 -4.68
CA THR A 1061 26.17 60.09 -4.45
C THR A 1061 26.00 60.97 -5.67
N LEU A 1062 25.29 62.09 -5.52
CA LEU A 1062 25.03 63.03 -6.59
C LEU A 1062 26.08 64.15 -6.66
N SER A 1063 26.48 64.49 -7.88
CA SER A 1063 27.30 65.66 -8.18
C SER A 1063 26.57 66.99 -7.88
N PRO A 1064 27.28 68.11 -7.71
CA PRO A 1064 26.65 69.43 -7.63
C PRO A 1064 25.74 69.76 -8.81
N GLU A 1065 26.13 69.37 -10.02
CA GLU A 1065 25.38 69.60 -11.27
C GLU A 1065 24.06 68.82 -11.26
N ALA A 1066 24.08 67.53 -10.90
CA ALA A 1066 22.86 66.70 -10.79
C ALA A 1066 21.92 67.19 -9.68
N ARG A 1067 22.45 67.66 -8.55
CA ARG A 1067 21.63 68.25 -7.48
C ARG A 1067 20.97 69.55 -7.92
N ALA A 1068 21.67 70.39 -8.69
CA ALA A 1068 21.11 71.62 -9.22
C ALA A 1068 19.99 71.33 -10.24
N ALA A 1069 20.19 70.37 -11.14
CA ALA A 1069 19.19 69.99 -12.14
C ALA A 1069 17.90 69.42 -11.53
N LEU A 1070 17.99 68.71 -10.41
CA LEU A 1070 16.84 68.15 -9.68
C LEU A 1070 16.31 69.02 -8.53
N ASP A 1071 16.96 70.16 -8.25
CA ASP A 1071 16.70 71.07 -7.13
C ASP A 1071 16.68 70.36 -5.75
N ILE A 1072 17.76 69.64 -5.45
CA ILE A 1072 17.96 68.91 -4.18
C ILE A 1072 18.83 69.74 -3.24
N GLN A 1073 18.22 70.24 -2.16
CA GLN A 1073 18.85 71.19 -1.22
C GLN A 1073 19.53 70.52 0.00
N ALA A 1074 19.25 69.24 0.29
CA ALA A 1074 19.66 68.57 1.55
C ALA A 1074 20.91 67.69 1.42
N ALA A 1075 21.75 67.69 2.48
CA ALA A 1075 22.79 66.70 2.73
C ALA A 1075 22.18 65.52 3.48
N PRO A 1076 22.28 64.30 2.94
CA PRO A 1076 23.54 63.54 2.96
C PRO A 1076 24.21 63.44 1.59
N LEU A 1077 25.51 63.08 1.59
CA LEU A 1077 26.28 62.84 0.35
C LEU A 1077 25.71 61.72 -0.53
N GLY A 1078 24.87 60.83 0.00
CA GLY A 1078 24.27 59.73 -0.76
C GLY A 1078 22.79 59.56 -0.45
N LEU A 1079 21.96 59.53 -1.49
CA LEU A 1079 20.53 59.23 -1.41
C LEU A 1079 20.30 57.74 -1.67
N THR A 1080 19.34 57.13 -1.01
CA THR A 1080 18.85 55.82 -1.46
C THR A 1080 18.17 55.97 -2.84
N PRO A 1081 18.16 54.93 -3.69
CA PRO A 1081 17.46 54.97 -4.97
C PRO A 1081 15.98 55.40 -4.84
N THR A 1082 15.32 55.00 -3.76
CA THR A 1082 13.93 55.40 -3.46
C THR A 1082 13.80 56.90 -3.24
N GLU A 1083 14.65 57.49 -2.39
CA GLU A 1083 14.65 58.94 -2.13
C GLU A 1083 14.99 59.73 -3.42
N LEU A 1084 15.92 59.21 -4.21
CA LEU A 1084 16.29 59.82 -5.49
C LEU A 1084 15.12 59.79 -6.50
N ILE A 1085 14.39 58.69 -6.60
CA ILE A 1085 13.21 58.61 -7.48
C ILE A 1085 12.14 59.61 -7.03
N ARG A 1086 11.90 59.77 -5.71
CA ARG A 1086 10.98 60.80 -5.20
C ARG A 1086 11.40 62.21 -5.61
N ALA A 1087 12.70 62.50 -5.52
CA ALA A 1087 13.26 63.79 -5.95
C ALA A 1087 13.15 64.00 -7.47
N ILE A 1088 13.35 62.95 -8.27
CA ILE A 1088 13.16 62.99 -9.73
C ILE A 1088 11.69 63.28 -10.07
N LEU A 1089 10.73 62.62 -9.41
CA LEU A 1089 9.30 62.83 -9.62
C LEU A 1089 8.87 64.27 -9.29
N THR A 1090 9.50 64.90 -8.29
CA THR A 1090 9.21 66.29 -7.88
C THR A 1090 10.19 67.29 -8.47
N ALA A 1091 11.01 66.93 -9.46
CA ALA A 1091 11.97 67.84 -10.08
C ALA A 1091 11.27 69.00 -10.81
N PRO A 1092 11.89 70.20 -10.86
CA PRO A 1092 11.31 71.37 -11.52
C PRO A 1092 11.53 71.32 -13.04
N VAL A 1093 10.89 70.36 -13.71
CA VAL A 1093 10.95 70.18 -15.18
C VAL A 1093 9.67 70.63 -15.88
N GLU A 1094 9.68 70.76 -17.21
CA GLU A 1094 8.47 71.16 -17.93
C GLU A 1094 7.50 69.99 -18.15
N LEU A 1095 8.03 68.80 -18.44
CA LEU A 1095 7.25 67.58 -18.68
C LEU A 1095 7.71 66.44 -17.78
N VAL A 1096 6.78 65.77 -17.11
CA VAL A 1096 6.97 64.39 -16.67
C VAL A 1096 6.25 63.49 -17.65
N TYR A 1097 6.98 62.60 -18.32
CA TYR A 1097 6.41 61.64 -19.27
C TYR A 1097 6.44 60.24 -18.67
N ASN A 1098 5.25 59.72 -18.35
CA ASN A 1098 5.12 58.36 -17.87
C ASN A 1098 4.95 57.40 -19.04
N GLY A 1099 5.97 56.58 -19.33
CA GLY A 1099 5.88 55.45 -20.25
C GLY A 1099 5.98 54.09 -19.54
N GLY A 1100 5.96 54.08 -18.21
CA GLY A 1100 6.13 52.90 -17.36
C GLY A 1100 4.81 52.37 -16.81
N ILE A 1101 4.91 51.41 -15.87
CA ILE A 1101 3.77 50.81 -15.18
C ILE A 1101 3.93 51.10 -13.68
N GLY A 1102 2.88 51.65 -13.06
CA GLY A 1102 2.83 51.90 -11.63
C GLY A 1102 2.15 53.22 -11.30
N THR A 1103 1.62 53.33 -10.09
CA THR A 1103 0.99 54.55 -9.58
C THR A 1103 1.96 55.32 -8.69
N TYR A 1104 2.56 56.34 -9.29
CA TYR A 1104 3.58 57.20 -8.68
C TYR A 1104 3.00 58.42 -7.99
N ILE A 1105 1.77 58.83 -8.35
CA ILE A 1105 1.12 60.03 -7.84
C ILE A 1105 -0.20 59.67 -7.15
N LYS A 1106 -0.42 60.17 -5.93
CA LYS A 1106 -1.71 60.11 -5.23
C LYS A 1106 -2.16 61.47 -4.73
N ALA A 1107 -3.37 61.57 -4.18
CA ALA A 1107 -3.73 62.74 -3.39
C ALA A 1107 -3.18 62.66 -1.96
N ALA A 1108 -2.95 63.81 -1.32
CA ALA A 1108 -2.58 63.91 0.08
C ALA A 1108 -3.64 63.28 1.02
N SER A 1109 -4.90 63.24 0.59
CA SER A 1109 -6.01 62.60 1.32
C SER A 1109 -6.03 61.06 1.21
N GLN A 1110 -5.18 60.47 0.37
CA GLN A 1110 -5.09 59.02 0.20
C GLN A 1110 -3.88 58.46 0.95
N THR A 1111 -4.06 57.31 1.61
CA THR A 1111 -2.93 56.52 2.12
C THR A 1111 -2.32 55.70 0.99
N ASP A 1112 -1.04 55.35 1.12
CA ASP A 1112 -0.36 54.51 0.11
C ASP A 1112 -1.01 53.13 -0.03
N ALA A 1113 -1.41 52.53 1.10
CA ALA A 1113 -2.11 51.25 1.10
C ALA A 1113 -3.45 51.28 0.32
N ALA A 1114 -4.16 52.41 0.31
CA ALA A 1114 -5.43 52.56 -0.40
C ALA A 1114 -5.28 52.65 -1.93
N VAL A 1115 -4.07 52.88 -2.45
CA VAL A 1115 -3.80 52.95 -3.89
C VAL A 1115 -3.75 51.56 -4.53
N GLY A 1116 -3.33 50.54 -3.78
CA GLY A 1116 -3.28 49.15 -4.25
C GLY A 1116 -2.06 48.78 -5.09
N ASP A 1117 -1.03 49.64 -5.16
CA ASP A 1117 0.24 49.38 -5.86
C ASP A 1117 1.43 49.39 -4.89
N ARG A 1118 1.59 48.29 -4.14
CA ARG A 1118 2.60 48.18 -3.08
C ARG A 1118 4.04 48.36 -3.58
N ALA A 1119 4.31 48.02 -4.84
CA ALA A 1119 5.66 48.10 -5.42
C ALA A 1119 6.18 49.55 -5.50
N ASN A 1120 5.27 50.53 -5.55
CA ASN A 1120 5.60 51.94 -5.67
C ASN A 1120 5.31 52.76 -4.41
N ASP A 1121 4.84 52.16 -3.32
CA ASP A 1121 4.51 52.86 -2.06
C ASP A 1121 5.68 53.74 -1.57
N ALA A 1122 6.91 53.21 -1.60
CA ALA A 1122 8.07 53.92 -1.09
C ALA A 1122 8.47 55.15 -1.94
N VAL A 1123 8.17 55.13 -3.25
CA VAL A 1123 8.52 56.21 -4.19
C VAL A 1123 7.36 57.17 -4.48
N ARG A 1124 6.15 56.86 -4.00
CA ARG A 1124 4.95 57.63 -4.32
C ARG A 1124 4.97 59.04 -3.72
N VAL A 1125 4.52 60.01 -4.51
CA VAL A 1125 4.42 61.43 -4.13
C VAL A 1125 2.98 61.92 -4.25
N ASN A 1126 2.69 63.07 -3.64
CA ASN A 1126 1.37 63.69 -3.73
C ASN A 1126 1.26 64.58 -4.98
N GLY A 1127 0.06 64.69 -5.55
CA GLY A 1127 -0.19 65.51 -6.74
C GLY A 1127 0.19 66.98 -6.55
N GLY A 1128 0.00 67.53 -5.34
CA GLY A 1128 0.40 68.89 -4.98
C GLY A 1128 1.90 69.09 -4.80
N GLU A 1129 2.70 68.02 -4.77
CA GLU A 1129 4.18 68.08 -4.67
C GLU A 1129 4.84 68.13 -6.06
N LEU A 1130 4.09 67.86 -7.13
CA LEU A 1130 4.60 67.90 -8.49
C LEU A 1130 4.88 69.35 -8.92
N ARG A 1131 6.12 69.59 -9.40
CA ARG A 1131 6.56 70.89 -9.89
C ARG A 1131 6.62 70.99 -11.42
N CYS A 1132 6.21 69.93 -12.11
CA CYS A 1132 6.15 69.95 -13.56
C CYS A 1132 4.96 70.75 -14.10
N LYS A 1133 5.07 71.27 -15.34
CA LYS A 1133 3.95 72.00 -15.98
C LYS A 1133 2.92 71.04 -16.58
N VAL A 1134 3.41 69.99 -17.23
CA VAL A 1134 2.58 68.97 -17.89
C VAL A 1134 3.00 67.59 -17.40
N PHE A 1135 2.03 66.74 -17.11
CA PHE A 1135 2.25 65.33 -16.85
C PHE A 1135 1.55 64.52 -17.94
N GLY A 1136 2.32 63.86 -18.79
CA GLY A 1136 1.80 63.00 -19.87
C GLY A 1136 1.68 61.55 -19.42
N GLU A 1137 0.48 61.00 -19.40
CA GLU A 1137 0.22 59.61 -19.00
C GLU A 1137 0.17 58.66 -20.22
N GLY A 1138 1.32 58.39 -20.83
CA GLY A 1138 1.43 57.36 -21.86
C GLY A 1138 1.20 55.94 -21.30
N GLY A 1139 1.77 55.66 -20.12
CA GLY A 1139 1.56 54.43 -19.35
C GLY A 1139 0.21 54.42 -18.63
N ASN A 1140 -0.23 53.24 -18.17
CA ASN A 1140 -1.48 53.11 -17.42
C ASN A 1140 -1.27 53.43 -15.94
N LEU A 1141 -2.25 54.11 -15.34
CA LEU A 1141 -2.38 54.34 -13.90
C LEU A 1141 -1.18 55.06 -13.26
N GLY A 1142 -0.55 56.02 -13.96
CA GLY A 1142 0.56 56.82 -13.43
C GLY A 1142 0.19 57.63 -12.19
N ALA A 1143 -1.05 58.13 -12.16
CA ALA A 1143 -1.64 58.86 -11.06
C ALA A 1143 -3.00 58.29 -10.66
N THR A 1144 -3.36 58.38 -9.37
CA THR A 1144 -4.75 58.15 -8.95
C THR A 1144 -5.65 59.28 -9.46
N GLN A 1145 -6.95 59.03 -9.60
CA GLN A 1145 -7.89 60.07 -10.01
C GLN A 1145 -7.86 61.29 -9.09
N LEU A 1146 -7.77 61.09 -7.77
CA LEU A 1146 -7.66 62.19 -6.82
C LEU A 1146 -6.32 62.91 -6.94
N GLY A 1147 -5.22 62.19 -7.18
CA GLY A 1147 -3.90 62.79 -7.42
C GLY A 1147 -3.86 63.66 -8.67
N ARG A 1148 -4.53 63.25 -9.75
CA ARG A 1148 -4.70 64.06 -10.96
C ARG A 1148 -5.43 65.37 -10.67
N ILE A 1149 -6.53 65.27 -9.91
CA ILE A 1149 -7.32 66.44 -9.51
C ILE A 1149 -6.47 67.40 -8.66
N GLU A 1150 -5.72 66.86 -7.69
CA GLU A 1150 -4.84 67.66 -6.83
C GLU A 1150 -3.75 68.39 -7.64
N PHE A 1151 -3.08 67.71 -8.57
CA PHE A 1151 -2.10 68.33 -9.45
C PHE A 1151 -2.71 69.39 -10.38
N ALA A 1152 -3.90 69.11 -10.94
CA ALA A 1152 -4.61 70.06 -11.79
C ALA A 1152 -5.05 71.32 -11.03
N LEU A 1153 -5.51 71.17 -9.78
CA LEU A 1153 -5.85 72.29 -8.89
C LEU A 1153 -4.63 73.14 -8.52
N ALA A 1154 -3.43 72.55 -8.49
CA ALA A 1154 -2.17 73.25 -8.31
C ALA A 1154 -1.68 73.98 -9.59
N GLY A 1155 -2.43 73.92 -10.69
CA GLY A 1155 -2.12 74.59 -11.95
C GLY A 1155 -1.39 73.71 -12.98
N GLY A 1156 -1.12 72.45 -12.65
CA GLY A 1156 -0.58 71.47 -13.59
C GLY A 1156 -1.58 71.05 -14.67
N ARG A 1157 -1.09 70.59 -15.83
CA ARG A 1157 -1.94 70.03 -16.89
C ARG A 1157 -1.74 68.52 -17.02
N ILE A 1158 -2.83 67.77 -16.87
CA ILE A 1158 -2.85 66.31 -16.91
C ILE A 1158 -4.23 65.86 -17.42
N ASN A 1159 -4.28 64.85 -18.29
CA ASN A 1159 -5.50 64.12 -18.58
C ASN A 1159 -5.48 62.79 -17.80
N THR A 1160 -6.61 62.09 -17.76
CA THR A 1160 -6.54 60.68 -17.38
C THR A 1160 -5.82 59.90 -18.48
N ASP A 1161 -4.97 58.96 -18.10
CA ASP A 1161 -4.38 57.94 -18.96
C ASP A 1161 -5.35 57.35 -20.01
N ALA A 1162 -6.61 57.12 -19.65
CA ALA A 1162 -7.64 56.63 -20.57
C ALA A 1162 -7.91 57.52 -21.79
N ILE A 1163 -7.53 58.80 -21.74
CA ILE A 1163 -7.55 59.74 -22.87
C ILE A 1163 -6.17 59.75 -23.54
N ASP A 1164 -5.10 59.99 -22.79
CA ASP A 1164 -3.75 60.15 -23.34
C ASP A 1164 -3.32 58.90 -24.13
N ASN A 1165 -3.54 57.69 -23.59
CA ASN A 1165 -3.12 56.44 -24.21
C ASN A 1165 -4.22 55.72 -25.01
N SER A 1166 -5.32 56.42 -25.34
CA SER A 1166 -6.48 55.87 -26.06
C SER A 1166 -6.19 55.45 -27.51
N GLY A 1167 -5.16 56.03 -28.14
CA GLY A 1167 -4.84 55.78 -29.56
C GLY A 1167 -4.66 54.30 -29.91
N GLY A 1168 -4.16 53.48 -28.98
CA GLY A 1168 -4.06 52.04 -29.19
C GLY A 1168 -5.41 51.35 -29.32
N VAL A 1169 -6.39 51.73 -28.49
CA VAL A 1169 -7.75 51.17 -28.51
C VAL A 1169 -8.46 51.58 -29.80
N ASP A 1170 -8.33 52.85 -30.19
CA ASP A 1170 -8.91 53.46 -31.38
C ASP A 1170 -8.38 52.84 -32.68
N CYS A 1171 -7.05 52.76 -32.87
CA CYS A 1171 -6.48 52.16 -34.07
C CYS A 1171 -6.87 50.68 -34.23
N SER A 1172 -6.92 49.91 -33.14
CA SER A 1172 -7.42 48.54 -33.26
C SER A 1172 -8.92 48.48 -33.60
N ASP A 1173 -9.74 49.47 -33.18
CA ASP A 1173 -11.16 49.46 -33.52
C ASP A 1173 -11.34 49.66 -35.02
N HIS A 1174 -10.58 50.59 -35.59
CA HIS A 1174 -10.45 50.73 -37.04
C HIS A 1174 -9.98 49.44 -37.70
N GLU A 1175 -8.97 48.75 -37.15
CA GLU A 1175 -8.49 47.47 -37.70
C GLU A 1175 -9.62 46.42 -37.77
N VAL A 1176 -10.36 46.23 -36.67
CA VAL A 1176 -11.48 45.26 -36.62
C VAL A 1176 -12.56 45.65 -37.61
N ASN A 1177 -12.98 46.92 -37.66
CA ASN A 1177 -14.02 47.38 -38.56
C ASN A 1177 -13.61 47.23 -40.05
N ILE A 1178 -12.36 47.52 -40.39
CA ILE A 1178 -11.81 47.32 -41.75
C ILE A 1178 -11.82 45.83 -42.11
N LYS A 1179 -11.36 44.97 -41.20
CA LYS A 1179 -11.34 43.51 -41.43
C LYS A 1179 -12.74 42.92 -41.57
N ILE A 1180 -13.70 43.35 -40.76
CA ILE A 1180 -15.11 42.92 -40.89
C ILE A 1180 -15.68 43.35 -42.25
N LEU A 1181 -15.47 44.62 -42.64
CA LEU A 1181 -15.95 45.15 -43.92
C LEU A 1181 -15.36 44.38 -45.11
N LEU A 1182 -14.03 44.19 -45.13
CA LEU A 1182 -13.34 43.47 -46.20
C LEU A 1182 -13.61 41.96 -46.16
N GLY A 1183 -13.91 41.41 -44.99
CA GLY A 1183 -14.33 40.02 -44.82
C GLY A 1183 -15.61 39.69 -45.59
N GLY A 1184 -16.57 40.62 -45.64
CA GLY A 1184 -17.77 40.49 -46.47
C GLY A 1184 -17.42 40.36 -47.97
N VAL A 1185 -16.54 41.23 -48.46
CA VAL A 1185 -16.09 41.24 -49.87
C VAL A 1185 -15.32 39.94 -50.22
N ILE A 1186 -14.54 39.39 -49.29
CA ILE A 1186 -13.89 38.08 -49.45
C ILE A 1186 -14.94 36.96 -49.53
N ALA A 1187 -15.95 36.99 -48.65
CA ALA A 1187 -17.02 35.98 -48.64
C ALA A 1187 -17.85 35.99 -49.94
N GLU A 1188 -17.99 37.15 -50.57
CA GLU A 1188 -18.63 37.33 -51.89
C GLU A 1188 -17.73 36.91 -53.07
N GLY A 1189 -16.45 36.64 -52.82
CA GLY A 1189 -15.48 36.18 -53.82
C GLY A 1189 -14.86 37.29 -54.67
N GLU A 1190 -15.11 38.56 -54.34
CA GLU A 1190 -14.58 39.73 -55.08
C GLU A 1190 -13.13 40.07 -54.71
N LEU A 1191 -12.62 39.56 -53.59
CA LEU A 1191 -11.28 39.81 -53.08
C LEU A 1191 -10.65 38.53 -52.50
N THR A 1192 -9.37 38.28 -52.77
CA THR A 1192 -8.62 37.21 -52.09
C THR A 1192 -8.05 37.68 -50.75
N LEU A 1193 -7.80 36.76 -49.81
CA LEU A 1193 -7.15 37.06 -48.53
C LEU A 1193 -5.79 37.77 -48.71
N LYS A 1194 -5.03 37.42 -49.75
CA LYS A 1194 -3.74 38.05 -50.05
C LYS A 1194 -3.91 39.51 -50.49
N GLN A 1195 -4.82 39.78 -51.43
CA GLN A 1195 -5.12 41.14 -51.88
C GLN A 1195 -5.64 42.02 -50.73
N ARG A 1196 -6.44 41.44 -49.83
CA ARG A 1196 -6.91 42.13 -48.63
C ARG A 1196 -5.79 42.58 -47.71
N ASN A 1197 -4.80 41.72 -47.47
CA ASN A 1197 -3.70 42.01 -46.55
C ASN A 1197 -2.67 43.00 -47.13
N GLU A 1198 -2.70 43.26 -48.44
CA GLU A 1198 -1.86 44.28 -49.09
C GLU A 1198 -2.47 45.70 -48.98
N LEU A 1199 -3.80 45.82 -48.79
CA LEU A 1199 -4.52 47.07 -48.56
C LEU A 1199 -4.37 47.56 -47.12
#